data_AF-A0A5N5ZEZ5-F1
#
_entry.id   AF-A0A5N5ZEZ5-F1
#
_cell.length_a   1.000
_cell.length_b   1.000
_cell.length_c   1.000
_cell.angle_alpha   90.00
_cell.angle_beta   90.00
_cell.angle_gamma   90.00
#
_symmetry.space_group_name_H-M   'P 1'
#
loop_
_entity.id
_entity.type
_entity.pdbx_description
1 polymer ?
#
loop_
_entity_poly.entity_id
_entity_poly.type
_entity_poly.pdbx_seq_one_letter_code
_entity_poly.pdbx_strand_id
1 'polypeptide(L)'
;MQKKIILYLFFVVYMLSSSYIHAQKTYYVKTVNEAAAPEFEKQGNYMEYIGTDTDEENLFSKYTIDEFYQAYPTSNRATLRNAFIMVTTSTEIVDDMLTTFPGIYTSITDITNDLPELSYTPHYPDDYITSSVRIPFDTTTYDRKDLEYIDAPKAWGITDTINKVITIGISDAKVDDQISELSGKVSYINPYAASEPVNCTNGYRTHGTGVSVIAAAKGDNNEGTTGVCYDCDITATSLNNYDYYNLLLLAQDGVKVINISWGNHSNMAPAAYIASNPNHADQQECINEIVEDYDVVVVAAAGNDTSFDSNGANLVYDYPASYDNVISVSGVNHWYTIDNYPNNEPIFNAPNGENYMRFIENSVARYVDVDLTDPNNPSNPVGVYSQYWLPNNTYMHTLNEKVDIVSPGYQIPSYKYLGYNCTMDTDTLYGGKYVSGTSLAAPIVTGTVALMFKVNECLLPDEVESILKLTTKDIEVLPMNAFAEGYIGAGKLETGNAVEFVHEMQKSDGNAVIKDHVFYRYEFDLEKFNHDVSIENVTFKDDVVVNFVANNSISLKEGTHLVPNANGSITLKADNTINDVCVPSSRQANASNIPEITKETIENTSLNIFPNPSSNFISLQLSNSSDLIVSVEIYTIQGNLLSVINNEKSKKTISVDINNWRSGIYISKVITKRNETFTGKIVKQ
;
A
#
# COMPACT_ATOMS: atom_id res chain seq x y z
N MET A 1 -31.91 -70.94 33.24
CA MET A 1 -30.81 -70.05 33.70
C MET A 1 -30.84 -68.78 32.87
N GLN A 2 -30.92 -67.62 33.55
CA GLN A 2 -30.38 -66.27 33.21
C GLN A 2 -30.68 -65.64 31.83
N LYS A 3 -31.45 -64.51 31.79
CA LYS A 3 -31.03 -63.07 31.72
C LYS A 3 -30.57 -62.63 30.30
N LYS A 4 -31.29 -61.76 29.57
CA LYS A 4 -31.40 -60.27 29.60
C LYS A 4 -30.36 -59.54 28.70
N ILE A 5 -30.82 -58.48 27.98
CA ILE A 5 -30.13 -57.26 27.44
C ILE A 5 -29.50 -57.42 26.02
N ILE A 6 -29.97 -56.78 24.93
CA ILE A 6 -30.00 -55.35 24.48
C ILE A 6 -28.73 -54.88 23.71
N LEU A 7 -28.96 -54.41 22.47
CA LEU A 7 -28.29 -53.36 21.66
C LEU A 7 -27.12 -53.64 20.67
N TYR A 8 -27.26 -52.96 19.53
CA TYR A 8 -26.32 -52.53 18.47
C TYR A 8 -25.83 -53.55 17.41
N LEU A 9 -26.31 -53.39 16.16
CA LEU A 9 -25.53 -52.67 15.15
C LEU A 9 -26.43 -52.16 14.00
N PHE A 10 -26.63 -50.85 14.00
CA PHE A 10 -26.98 -50.01 12.87
C PHE A 10 -25.75 -49.94 11.94
N PHE A 11 -25.88 -50.27 10.66
CA PHE A 11 -25.16 -49.72 9.48
C PHE A 11 -25.28 -50.71 8.32
N VAL A 12 -25.17 -50.22 7.08
CA VAL A 12 -25.32 -50.93 5.79
C VAL A 12 -26.74 -50.93 5.20
N VAL A 13 -27.36 -49.75 5.12
CA VAL A 13 -28.10 -49.30 3.92
C VAL A 13 -27.92 -47.78 3.81
N TYR A 14 -26.77 -47.34 3.32
CA TYR A 14 -26.57 -45.97 2.84
C TYR A 14 -25.46 -46.02 1.78
N MET A 15 -25.85 -46.35 0.56
CA MET A 15 -25.05 -46.17 -0.64
C MET A 15 -26.05 -45.96 -1.78
N LEU A 16 -25.87 -44.87 -2.52
CA LEU A 16 -26.70 -44.33 -3.60
C LEU A 16 -27.80 -43.32 -3.17
N SER A 17 -27.40 -42.28 -2.45
CA SER A 17 -27.83 -40.93 -2.81
C SER A 17 -26.58 -40.17 -3.22
N SER A 18 -26.36 -40.01 -4.53
CA SER A 18 -25.50 -38.97 -5.04
C SER A 18 -26.05 -37.64 -4.56
N SER A 19 -25.45 -37.05 -3.53
CA SER A 19 -25.56 -35.61 -3.30
C SER A 19 -24.88 -34.95 -4.50
N TYR A 20 -25.68 -34.61 -5.51
CA TYR A 20 -25.29 -33.61 -6.50
C TYR A 20 -25.08 -32.32 -5.72
N ILE A 21 -23.81 -31.97 -5.46
CA ILE A 21 -23.45 -30.58 -5.23
C ILE A 21 -23.87 -29.89 -6.53
N HIS A 22 -24.94 -29.11 -6.50
CA HIS A 22 -25.32 -28.28 -7.64
C HIS A 22 -24.20 -27.25 -7.78
N ALA A 23 -23.53 -27.24 -8.92
CA ALA A 23 -22.51 -26.25 -9.21
C ALA A 23 -23.17 -24.86 -9.14
N GLN A 24 -22.56 -23.96 -8.38
CA GLN A 24 -22.99 -22.58 -8.28
C GLN A 24 -23.00 -21.94 -9.67
N LYS A 25 -24.03 -21.14 -9.94
CA LYS A 25 -24.23 -20.45 -11.21
C LYS A 25 -24.19 -18.95 -11.00
N THR A 26 -23.58 -18.26 -11.96
CA THR A 26 -23.48 -16.80 -11.99
C THR A 26 -24.32 -16.28 -13.14
N TYR A 27 -25.27 -15.41 -12.83
CA TYR A 27 -26.18 -14.81 -13.79
C TYR A 27 -25.97 -13.30 -13.89
N TYR A 28 -25.91 -12.78 -15.12
CA TYR A 28 -26.03 -11.36 -15.41
C TYR A 28 -27.49 -10.97 -15.53
N VAL A 29 -27.99 -10.21 -14.56
CA VAL A 29 -29.39 -9.81 -14.43
C VAL A 29 -29.54 -8.35 -14.85
N LYS A 30 -30.32 -8.06 -15.89
CA LYS A 30 -30.70 -6.71 -16.28
C LYS A 30 -32.11 -6.39 -15.83
N THR A 31 -32.26 -5.30 -15.09
CA THR A 31 -33.57 -4.75 -14.72
C THR A 31 -33.98 -3.62 -15.68
N VAL A 32 -35.25 -3.22 -15.67
CA VAL A 32 -35.76 -2.11 -16.49
C VAL A 32 -35.13 -0.77 -16.13
N ASN A 33 -34.74 -0.59 -14.87
CA ASN A 33 -33.96 0.52 -14.34
C ASN A 33 -33.38 0.11 -12.98
N GLU A 34 -32.43 0.88 -12.47
CA GLU A 34 -31.75 0.63 -11.20
C GLU A 34 -32.72 0.50 -10.01
N ALA A 35 -33.70 1.40 -9.90
CA ALA A 35 -34.66 1.42 -8.79
C ALA A 35 -35.67 0.25 -8.80
N ALA A 36 -35.71 -0.54 -9.87
CA ALA A 36 -36.56 -1.71 -9.98
C ALA A 36 -35.87 -3.00 -9.50
N ALA A 37 -34.62 -2.92 -9.05
CA ALA A 37 -33.90 -4.09 -8.57
C ALA A 37 -34.39 -4.51 -7.17
N PRO A 38 -34.51 -5.83 -6.91
CA PRO A 38 -34.84 -6.34 -5.59
C PRO A 38 -33.72 -6.03 -4.58
N GLU A 39 -34.11 -5.74 -3.35
CA GLU A 39 -33.19 -5.41 -2.25
C GLU A 39 -32.97 -6.64 -1.37
N PHE A 40 -31.70 -6.90 -1.05
CA PHE A 40 -31.28 -8.02 -0.21
C PHE A 40 -30.30 -7.58 0.87
N GLU A 41 -30.31 -8.28 2.01
CA GLU A 41 -29.34 -8.15 3.09
C GLU A 41 -28.63 -9.48 3.33
N LYS A 42 -27.34 -9.45 3.64
CA LYS A 42 -26.55 -10.67 3.83
C LYS A 42 -26.82 -11.28 5.21
N GLN A 43 -27.27 -12.53 5.24
CA GLN A 43 -27.53 -13.30 6.46
C GLN A 43 -26.68 -14.58 6.47
N GLY A 44 -25.49 -14.48 7.06
CA GLY A 44 -24.52 -15.57 7.04
C GLY A 44 -23.96 -15.80 5.63
N ASN A 45 -24.30 -16.94 5.01
CA ASN A 45 -23.78 -17.34 3.70
C ASN A 45 -24.76 -17.10 2.55
N TYR A 46 -25.91 -16.47 2.79
CA TYR A 46 -26.94 -16.24 1.78
C TYR A 46 -27.58 -14.86 1.95
N MET A 47 -28.23 -14.42 0.88
CA MET A 47 -28.96 -13.15 0.81
C MET A 47 -30.41 -13.35 1.23
N GLU A 48 -30.89 -12.56 2.20
CA GLU A 48 -32.31 -12.48 2.58
C GLU A 48 -32.95 -11.27 1.90
N TYR A 49 -34.12 -11.44 1.29
CA TYR A 49 -34.86 -10.35 0.67
C TYR A 49 -35.43 -9.42 1.73
N ILE A 50 -35.18 -8.11 1.60
CA ILE A 50 -35.62 -7.08 2.57
C ILE A 50 -36.56 -6.03 1.95
N GLY A 51 -36.90 -6.19 0.68
CA GLY A 51 -37.82 -5.29 0.00
C GLY A 51 -39.26 -5.40 0.54
N THR A 52 -40.11 -4.47 0.11
CA THR A 52 -41.50 -4.38 0.60
C THR A 52 -42.52 -5.09 -0.30
N ASP A 53 -42.09 -5.66 -1.43
CA ASP A 53 -42.99 -6.33 -2.37
C ASP A 53 -43.26 -7.78 -1.93
N THR A 54 -44.53 -8.06 -1.61
CA THR A 54 -44.95 -9.36 -1.08
C THR A 54 -44.85 -10.48 -2.13
N ASP A 55 -44.96 -10.18 -3.42
CA ASP A 55 -44.79 -11.19 -4.48
C ASP A 55 -43.31 -11.55 -4.63
N GLU A 56 -42.41 -10.57 -4.51
CA GLU A 56 -40.96 -10.80 -4.51
C GLU A 56 -40.52 -11.59 -3.27
N GLU A 57 -41.01 -11.22 -2.08
CA GLU A 57 -40.77 -11.97 -0.84
C GLU A 57 -41.20 -13.45 -0.96
N ASN A 58 -42.38 -13.69 -1.55
CA ASN A 58 -42.89 -15.04 -1.79
C ASN A 58 -42.08 -15.82 -2.84
N LEU A 59 -41.42 -15.14 -3.79
CA LEU A 59 -40.58 -15.78 -4.79
C LEU A 59 -39.19 -16.08 -4.21
N PHE A 60 -38.52 -15.09 -3.64
CA PHE A 60 -37.14 -15.21 -3.17
C PHE A 60 -37.00 -16.12 -1.95
N SER A 61 -38.03 -16.19 -1.09
CA SER A 61 -38.04 -17.15 0.05
C SER A 61 -38.01 -18.64 -0.37
N LYS A 62 -38.24 -18.95 -1.65
CA LYS A 62 -38.17 -20.33 -2.17
C LYS A 62 -36.76 -20.78 -2.56
N TYR A 63 -35.83 -19.84 -2.74
CA TYR A 63 -34.55 -20.07 -3.38
C TYR A 63 -33.39 -19.59 -2.51
N THR A 64 -32.23 -20.20 -2.68
CA THR A 64 -31.00 -19.75 -2.02
C THR A 64 -30.21 -18.88 -2.98
N ILE A 65 -30.12 -17.60 -2.68
CA ILE A 65 -29.23 -16.65 -3.38
C ILE A 65 -28.00 -16.49 -2.50
N ASP A 66 -26.84 -16.80 -3.06
CA ASP A 66 -25.57 -16.68 -2.34
C ASP A 66 -25.10 -15.22 -2.38
N GLU A 67 -25.26 -14.55 -3.53
CA GLU A 67 -24.92 -13.14 -3.72
C GLU A 67 -25.86 -12.46 -4.72
N PHE A 68 -26.14 -11.18 -4.49
CA PHE A 68 -26.84 -10.32 -5.44
C PHE A 68 -26.31 -8.89 -5.30
N TYR A 69 -25.67 -8.37 -6.35
CA TYR A 69 -25.06 -7.04 -6.32
C TYR A 69 -25.08 -6.38 -7.70
N GLN A 70 -24.96 -5.06 -7.74
CA GLN A 70 -24.95 -4.31 -9.00
C GLN A 70 -23.63 -4.55 -9.74
N ALA A 71 -23.70 -4.88 -11.03
CA ALA A 71 -22.53 -5.23 -11.84
C ALA A 71 -21.63 -4.02 -12.16
N TYR A 72 -22.23 -2.82 -12.23
CA TYR A 72 -21.53 -1.57 -12.49
C TYR A 72 -22.05 -0.45 -11.57
N PRO A 73 -21.84 -0.56 -10.24
CA PRO A 73 -22.48 0.31 -9.25
C PRO A 73 -22.03 1.76 -9.32
N THR A 74 -20.96 2.06 -10.05
CA THR A 74 -20.40 3.41 -10.11
C THR A 74 -20.57 4.06 -11.49
N SER A 75 -21.10 3.33 -12.48
CA SER A 75 -21.25 3.85 -13.83
C SER A 75 -22.19 5.06 -13.91
N ASN A 76 -21.80 6.09 -14.65
CA ASN A 76 -22.68 7.23 -14.94
C ASN A 76 -23.74 6.92 -16.02
N ARG A 77 -23.69 5.72 -16.62
CA ARG A 77 -24.64 5.31 -17.65
C ARG A 77 -25.78 4.54 -17.00
N ALA A 78 -26.99 5.09 -17.06
CA ALA A 78 -28.20 4.43 -16.54
C ALA A 78 -28.40 3.02 -17.13
N THR A 79 -27.96 2.79 -18.37
CA THR A 79 -27.97 1.49 -19.06
C THR A 79 -26.92 0.51 -18.56
N LEU A 80 -25.99 0.91 -17.69
CA LEU A 80 -25.05 0.02 -17.00
C LEU A 80 -25.45 -0.15 -15.54
N ARG A 81 -25.96 0.91 -14.89
CA ARG A 81 -26.51 0.88 -13.52
C ARG A 81 -27.71 -0.05 -13.32
N ASN A 82 -28.43 -0.42 -14.37
CA ASN A 82 -29.50 -1.41 -14.26
C ASN A 82 -29.03 -2.87 -14.47
N ALA A 83 -27.73 -3.16 -14.38
CA ALA A 83 -27.20 -4.53 -14.39
C ALA A 83 -26.73 -4.99 -13.02
N PHE A 84 -26.96 -6.26 -12.75
CA PHE A 84 -26.69 -6.95 -11.49
C PHE A 84 -26.06 -8.31 -11.77
N ILE A 85 -25.29 -8.81 -10.81
CA ILE A 85 -24.78 -10.17 -10.75
C ILE A 85 -25.56 -10.90 -9.67
N MET A 86 -26.06 -12.08 -10.01
CA MET A 86 -26.71 -13.00 -9.08
C MET A 86 -25.96 -14.32 -9.07
N VAL A 87 -25.51 -14.74 -7.89
CA VAL A 87 -24.83 -16.00 -7.66
C VAL A 87 -25.77 -16.91 -6.87
N THR A 88 -26.03 -18.11 -7.38
CA THR A 88 -27.01 -19.02 -6.77
C THR A 88 -26.77 -20.47 -7.16
N THR A 89 -27.15 -21.38 -6.27
CA THR A 89 -27.27 -22.82 -6.57
C THR A 89 -28.65 -23.20 -7.12
N SER A 90 -29.63 -22.30 -7.04
CA SER A 90 -31.04 -22.52 -7.37
C SER A 90 -31.36 -22.06 -8.80
N THR A 91 -30.95 -22.82 -9.81
CA THR A 91 -31.08 -22.40 -11.22
C THR A 91 -32.51 -22.19 -11.70
N GLU A 92 -33.50 -22.78 -11.03
CA GLU A 92 -34.92 -22.60 -11.35
C GLU A 92 -35.44 -21.19 -11.07
N ILE A 93 -34.72 -20.40 -10.25
CA ILE A 93 -35.09 -19.03 -9.89
C ILE A 93 -35.23 -18.13 -11.12
N VAL A 94 -34.45 -18.37 -12.16
CA VAL A 94 -34.41 -17.52 -13.37
C VAL A 94 -35.74 -17.57 -14.11
N ASP A 95 -36.30 -18.76 -14.29
CA ASP A 95 -37.59 -18.95 -14.96
C ASP A 95 -38.71 -18.31 -14.15
N ASP A 96 -38.69 -18.48 -12.83
CA ASP A 96 -39.67 -17.88 -11.92
C ASP A 96 -39.59 -16.35 -11.90
N MET A 97 -38.39 -15.76 -11.90
CA MET A 97 -38.19 -14.31 -11.98
C MET A 97 -38.73 -13.73 -13.29
N LEU A 98 -38.39 -14.35 -14.42
CA LEU A 98 -38.82 -13.89 -15.74
C LEU A 98 -40.33 -14.07 -15.97
N THR A 99 -40.94 -15.11 -15.41
CA THR A 99 -42.38 -15.37 -15.55
C THR A 99 -43.24 -14.57 -14.57
N THR A 100 -42.78 -14.38 -13.33
CA THR A 100 -43.52 -13.66 -12.29
C THR A 100 -43.39 -12.15 -12.47
N PHE A 101 -42.21 -11.66 -12.89
CA PHE A 101 -41.92 -10.23 -13.02
C PHE A 101 -41.39 -9.83 -14.41
N PRO A 102 -42.14 -10.09 -15.50
CA PRO A 102 -41.68 -9.79 -16.87
C PRO A 102 -41.51 -8.29 -17.15
N GLY A 103 -42.03 -7.42 -16.28
CA GLY A 103 -41.89 -5.96 -16.36
C GLY A 103 -40.71 -5.39 -15.58
N ILE A 104 -39.99 -6.22 -14.81
CA ILE A 104 -38.84 -5.81 -14.00
C ILE A 104 -37.54 -6.29 -14.65
N TYR A 105 -37.46 -7.58 -14.99
CA TYR A 105 -36.23 -8.18 -15.55
C TYR A 105 -36.27 -8.17 -17.07
N THR A 106 -35.37 -7.42 -17.70
CA THR A 106 -35.27 -7.30 -19.16
C THR A 106 -34.44 -8.40 -19.81
N SER A 107 -33.44 -8.93 -19.09
CA SER A 107 -32.73 -10.16 -19.47
C SER A 107 -32.02 -10.77 -18.27
N ILE A 108 -31.96 -12.11 -18.22
CA ILE A 108 -31.10 -12.84 -17.28
C ILE A 108 -30.28 -13.82 -18.11
N THR A 109 -28.95 -13.70 -18.05
CA THR A 109 -28.02 -14.51 -18.86
C THR A 109 -27.11 -15.31 -17.94
N ASP A 110 -27.01 -16.63 -18.14
CA ASP A 110 -25.98 -17.44 -17.47
C ASP A 110 -24.62 -17.05 -18.04
N ILE A 111 -23.78 -16.45 -17.21
CA ILE A 111 -22.42 -16.02 -17.57
C ILE A 111 -21.35 -16.88 -16.91
N THR A 112 -21.71 -18.02 -16.31
CA THR A 112 -20.80 -18.85 -15.49
C THR A 112 -19.50 -19.22 -16.23
N ASN A 113 -19.55 -19.38 -17.56
CA ASN A 113 -18.40 -19.74 -18.38
C ASN A 113 -17.86 -18.58 -19.24
N ASP A 114 -18.52 -17.42 -19.19
CA ASP A 114 -18.24 -16.24 -20.03
C ASP A 114 -17.61 -15.09 -19.22
N LEU A 115 -17.20 -15.33 -17.97
CA LEU A 115 -16.49 -14.34 -17.15
C LEU A 115 -15.04 -14.17 -17.67
N PRO A 116 -14.65 -13.02 -18.26
CA PRO A 116 -13.26 -12.63 -18.21
C PRO A 116 -13.00 -12.11 -16.79
N GLU A 117 -12.22 -12.82 -15.98
CA GLU A 117 -11.62 -12.31 -14.72
C GLU A 117 -12.60 -11.60 -13.74
N LEU A 118 -13.84 -12.07 -13.61
CA LEU A 118 -14.74 -11.71 -12.48
C LEU A 118 -14.80 -12.89 -11.50
N SER A 119 -13.64 -13.46 -11.15
CA SER A 119 -13.57 -14.53 -10.13
C SER A 119 -13.77 -14.00 -8.71
N TYR A 120 -13.87 -12.68 -8.54
CA TYR A 120 -14.02 -12.02 -7.25
C TYR A 120 -15.25 -11.13 -7.31
N THR A 121 -16.23 -11.43 -6.47
CA THR A 121 -17.34 -10.53 -6.23
C THR A 121 -16.80 -9.29 -5.53
N PRO A 122 -16.84 -8.11 -6.19
CA PRO A 122 -16.37 -6.88 -5.56
C PRO A 122 -17.17 -6.63 -4.29
N HIS A 123 -16.49 -6.22 -3.22
CA HIS A 123 -17.15 -5.80 -2.00
C HIS A 123 -17.21 -4.27 -1.96
N TYR A 124 -18.29 -3.72 -1.38
CA TYR A 124 -18.50 -2.29 -1.22
C TYR A 124 -18.90 -2.06 0.22
N PRO A 125 -17.99 -1.54 1.07
CA PRO A 125 -18.32 -1.23 2.45
C PRO A 125 -19.54 -0.31 2.56
N ASP A 126 -20.32 -0.43 3.63
CA ASP A 126 -21.57 0.35 3.79
C ASP A 126 -21.37 1.88 3.84
N ASP A 127 -20.14 2.29 4.11
CA ASP A 127 -19.63 3.66 4.21
C ASP A 127 -18.80 4.09 2.98
N TYR A 128 -18.74 3.23 1.95
CA TYR A 128 -18.22 3.55 0.62
C TYR A 128 -19.28 4.27 -0.21
N ILE A 129 -19.06 5.57 -0.45
CA ILE A 129 -19.97 6.40 -1.24
C ILE A 129 -19.21 6.99 -2.42
N THR A 130 -19.76 6.90 -3.64
CA THR A 130 -19.22 7.56 -4.83
C THR A 130 -20.26 8.42 -5.52
N SER A 131 -19.82 9.52 -6.12
CA SER A 131 -20.65 10.33 -7.00
C SER A 131 -19.96 10.65 -8.32
N SER A 132 -20.78 10.65 -9.38
CA SER A 132 -20.39 11.03 -10.74
C SER A 132 -19.80 12.44 -10.82
N VAL A 133 -20.24 13.34 -9.93
CA VAL A 133 -19.85 14.73 -9.85
C VAL A 133 -19.57 15.08 -8.40
N ARG A 134 -18.50 15.85 -8.16
CA ARG A 134 -18.21 16.40 -6.84
C ARG A 134 -19.39 17.18 -6.28
N ILE A 135 -19.75 16.87 -5.05
CA ILE A 135 -20.74 17.62 -4.29
C ILE A 135 -20.01 18.50 -3.26
N PRO A 136 -19.86 19.81 -3.52
CA PRO A 136 -18.94 20.66 -2.75
C PRO A 136 -19.51 21.22 -1.45
N PHE A 137 -20.83 21.23 -1.29
CA PHE A 137 -21.50 21.80 -0.12
C PHE A 137 -22.14 20.75 0.79
N ASP A 138 -22.06 19.47 0.43
CA ASP A 138 -22.47 18.38 1.30
C ASP A 138 -21.32 18.03 2.23
N THR A 139 -21.48 18.37 3.52
CA THR A 139 -20.46 18.11 4.55
C THR A 139 -20.69 16.78 5.28
N THR A 140 -21.60 15.94 4.80
CA THR A 140 -21.95 14.65 5.41
C THR A 140 -21.45 13.47 4.59
N THR A 141 -21.23 13.66 3.29
CA THR A 141 -20.76 12.60 2.38
C THR A 141 -19.28 12.71 2.05
N TYR A 142 -18.52 11.64 2.31
CA TYR A 142 -17.17 11.42 1.80
C TYR A 142 -17.22 10.67 0.47
N ASP A 143 -17.09 11.40 -0.64
CA ASP A 143 -17.10 10.82 -1.98
C ASP A 143 -15.74 10.18 -2.29
N ARG A 144 -15.68 8.85 -2.27
CA ARG A 144 -14.47 8.04 -2.41
C ARG A 144 -14.23 7.56 -3.84
N LYS A 145 -14.41 8.48 -4.80
CA LYS A 145 -14.06 8.24 -6.20
C LYS A 145 -12.57 7.87 -6.38
N ASP A 146 -11.70 8.28 -5.47
CA ASP A 146 -10.31 7.83 -5.42
C ASP A 146 -10.19 6.30 -5.25
N LEU A 147 -11.04 5.69 -4.42
CA LEU A 147 -11.07 4.24 -4.18
C LEU A 147 -11.72 3.48 -5.35
N GLU A 148 -12.72 4.06 -6.01
CA GLU A 148 -13.24 3.53 -7.28
C GLU A 148 -12.16 3.49 -8.36
N TYR A 149 -11.41 4.58 -8.50
CA TYR A 149 -10.45 4.77 -9.58
C TYR A 149 -9.23 3.84 -9.50
N ILE A 150 -8.91 3.32 -8.31
CA ILE A 150 -7.86 2.31 -8.09
C ILE A 150 -8.42 0.89 -8.01
N ASP A 151 -9.73 0.72 -8.23
CA ASP A 151 -10.44 -0.56 -8.14
C ASP A 151 -10.30 -1.25 -6.77
N ALA A 152 -10.38 -0.47 -5.68
CA ALA A 152 -10.36 -1.01 -4.32
C ALA A 152 -11.49 -2.04 -4.04
N PRO A 153 -12.72 -1.89 -4.58
CA PRO A 153 -13.77 -2.90 -4.41
C PRO A 153 -13.40 -4.32 -4.84
N LYS A 154 -12.63 -4.45 -5.94
CA LYS A 154 -12.09 -5.75 -6.38
C LYS A 154 -11.12 -6.33 -5.34
N ALA A 155 -10.24 -5.50 -4.79
CA ALA A 155 -9.31 -5.92 -3.74
C ALA A 155 -10.02 -6.37 -2.47
N TRP A 156 -11.05 -5.64 -2.02
CA TRP A 156 -11.85 -6.01 -0.84
C TRP A 156 -12.57 -7.36 -1.05
N GLY A 157 -13.16 -7.56 -2.23
CA GLY A 157 -13.76 -8.84 -2.62
C GLY A 157 -12.82 -10.05 -2.47
N ILE A 158 -11.51 -9.84 -2.64
CA ILE A 158 -10.47 -10.85 -2.40
C ILE A 158 -10.15 -10.96 -0.90
N THR A 159 -9.91 -9.81 -0.24
CA THR A 159 -9.33 -9.79 1.10
C THR A 159 -10.30 -10.04 2.25
N ASP A 160 -11.60 -9.82 2.07
CA ASP A 160 -12.56 -9.86 3.18
C ASP A 160 -12.85 -11.28 3.68
N THR A 161 -12.56 -12.26 2.83
CA THR A 161 -12.60 -13.67 3.20
C THR A 161 -11.36 -14.11 4.02
N ILE A 162 -10.34 -13.24 4.11
CA ILE A 162 -9.07 -13.52 4.77
C ILE A 162 -9.11 -12.96 6.20
N ASN A 163 -9.33 -13.83 7.18
CA ASN A 163 -9.37 -13.46 8.59
C ASN A 163 -7.96 -13.23 9.17
N LYS A 164 -7.37 -12.09 8.81
CA LYS A 164 -6.03 -11.65 9.21
C LYS A 164 -5.99 -10.13 9.26
N VAL A 165 -5.37 -9.61 10.33
CA VAL A 165 -5.16 -8.17 10.52
C VAL A 165 -3.71 -7.84 10.22
N ILE A 166 -3.48 -6.85 9.36
CA ILE A 166 -2.16 -6.27 9.07
C ILE A 166 -2.05 -4.93 9.79
N THR A 167 -0.88 -4.65 10.37
CA THR A 167 -0.59 -3.37 11.02
C THR A 167 0.25 -2.47 10.11
N ILE A 168 -0.26 -1.25 9.88
CA ILE A 168 0.38 -0.19 9.11
C ILE A 168 1.09 0.77 10.06
N GLY A 169 2.34 1.11 9.75
CA GLY A 169 3.07 2.18 10.41
C GLY A 169 2.72 3.55 9.81
N ILE A 170 2.27 4.50 10.63
CA ILE A 170 2.01 5.88 10.18
C ILE A 170 3.03 6.83 10.83
N SER A 171 3.95 7.34 10.01
CA SER A 171 4.85 8.43 10.39
C SER A 171 4.28 9.77 9.92
N ASP A 172 3.51 10.42 10.79
CA ASP A 172 2.93 11.73 10.54
C ASP A 172 2.74 12.51 11.86
N ALA A 173 2.13 13.68 11.79
CA ALA A 173 1.56 14.32 12.95
C ALA A 173 0.53 13.43 13.66
N LYS A 174 -0.01 13.91 14.78
CA LYS A 174 -0.95 13.13 15.60
C LYS A 174 -2.09 12.53 14.76
N VAL A 175 -2.30 11.23 14.98
CA VAL A 175 -3.52 10.50 14.61
C VAL A 175 -4.53 10.66 15.74
N ASP A 176 -5.79 10.96 15.45
CA ASP A 176 -6.83 10.93 16.48
C ASP A 176 -7.43 9.53 16.54
N ASP A 177 -7.19 8.84 17.64
CA ASP A 177 -7.68 7.48 17.89
C ASP A 177 -9.06 7.46 18.56
N GLN A 178 -9.70 8.63 18.75
CA GLN A 178 -11.02 8.73 19.38
C GLN A 178 -12.16 8.88 18.38
N ILE A 179 -11.87 9.13 17.10
CA ILE A 179 -12.90 9.20 16.05
C ILE A 179 -13.43 7.80 15.72
N SER A 180 -14.68 7.70 15.29
CA SER A 180 -15.32 6.39 15.08
C SER A 180 -14.60 5.56 14.01
N GLU A 181 -14.07 6.21 12.98
CA GLU A 181 -13.33 5.61 11.88
C GLU A 181 -11.99 4.99 12.30
N LEU A 182 -11.37 5.42 13.40
CA LEU A 182 -10.05 4.94 13.84
C LEU A 182 -10.05 4.31 15.25
N SER A 183 -11.13 4.50 16.01
CA SER A 183 -11.21 4.08 17.41
C SER A 183 -10.94 2.59 17.62
N GLY A 184 -10.03 2.25 18.52
CA GLY A 184 -9.71 0.85 18.82
C GLY A 184 -8.85 0.11 17.79
N LYS A 185 -8.37 0.79 16.73
CA LYS A 185 -7.40 0.25 15.76
C LYS A 185 -6.03 0.93 15.79
N VAL A 186 -5.89 2.02 16.53
CA VAL A 186 -4.66 2.82 16.60
C VAL A 186 -3.89 2.53 17.88
N SER A 187 -2.60 2.25 17.73
CA SER A 187 -1.61 2.19 18.81
C SER A 187 -0.49 3.21 18.56
N TYR A 188 0.36 3.45 19.56
CA TYR A 188 1.49 4.39 19.45
C TYR A 188 2.77 3.79 19.99
N ILE A 189 3.87 3.95 19.25
CA ILE A 189 5.22 3.58 19.72
C ILE A 189 5.60 4.33 21.00
N ASN A 190 5.22 5.61 21.08
CA ASN A 190 5.46 6.43 22.25
C ASN A 190 4.12 6.85 22.88
N PRO A 191 3.78 6.38 24.09
CA PRO A 191 2.48 6.68 24.71
C PRO A 191 2.27 8.16 25.03
N TYR A 192 3.34 8.97 25.11
CA TYR A 192 3.21 10.42 25.29
C TYR A 192 2.61 11.12 24.05
N ALA A 193 2.82 10.54 22.86
CA ALA A 193 2.22 11.00 21.60
C ALA A 193 0.68 11.04 21.65
N ALA A 194 0.07 10.05 22.30
CA ALA A 194 -1.38 9.90 22.40
C ALA A 194 -2.05 11.04 23.19
N SER A 195 -1.32 11.67 24.12
CA SER A 195 -1.87 12.62 25.10
C SER A 195 -2.05 14.06 24.60
N GLU A 196 -1.54 14.39 23.42
CA GLU A 196 -1.59 15.75 22.87
C GLU A 196 -2.96 16.05 22.24
N PRO A 197 -3.62 17.20 22.52
CA PRO A 197 -4.94 17.49 21.96
C PRO A 197 -4.87 17.81 20.44
N VAL A 198 -5.94 17.45 19.72
CA VAL A 198 -6.16 17.91 18.33
C VAL A 198 -6.30 19.44 18.34
N ASN A 199 -5.62 20.13 17.43
CA ASN A 199 -5.62 21.60 17.37
C ASN A 199 -5.83 22.11 15.93
N CYS A 200 -7.02 22.62 15.65
CA CYS A 200 -7.40 23.18 14.34
C CYS A 200 -6.57 24.41 13.92
N THR A 201 -5.99 25.15 14.86
CA THR A 201 -5.24 26.40 14.61
C THR A 201 -3.81 26.11 14.15
N ASN A 202 -3.34 24.88 14.33
CA ASN A 202 -2.01 24.43 13.92
C ASN A 202 -2.16 23.24 12.98
N GLY A 203 -2.30 23.52 11.68
CA GLY A 203 -2.74 22.58 10.64
C GLY A 203 -2.00 21.24 10.57
N TYR A 204 -0.79 21.17 11.13
CA TYR A 204 -0.02 19.94 11.30
C TYR A 204 -0.79 18.89 12.12
N ARG A 205 -1.54 19.23 13.17
CA ARG A 205 -2.10 18.24 14.13
C ARG A 205 -3.37 17.50 13.69
N THR A 206 -3.81 17.69 12.45
CA THR A 206 -4.95 16.96 11.84
C THR A 206 -4.54 16.22 10.57
N HIS A 207 -3.30 16.43 10.11
CA HIS A 207 -2.77 15.82 8.90
C HIS A 207 -2.64 14.31 9.08
N GLY A 208 -2.05 13.86 10.20
CA GLY A 208 -1.92 12.45 10.53
C GLY A 208 -3.25 11.71 10.61
N THR A 209 -4.28 12.29 11.21
CA THR A 209 -5.64 11.72 11.15
C THR A 209 -6.13 11.55 9.72
N GLY A 210 -5.97 12.57 8.86
CA GLY A 210 -6.38 12.49 7.45
C GLY A 210 -5.63 11.40 6.67
N VAL A 211 -4.31 11.31 6.88
CA VAL A 211 -3.44 10.26 6.30
C VAL A 211 -3.90 8.87 6.75
N SER A 212 -4.16 8.69 8.04
CA SER A 212 -4.63 7.43 8.63
C SER A 212 -6.01 7.02 8.13
N VAL A 213 -6.93 7.98 7.95
CA VAL A 213 -8.27 7.71 7.40
C VAL A 213 -8.18 7.21 5.96
N ILE A 214 -7.35 7.82 5.13
CA ILE A 214 -7.15 7.38 3.74
C ILE A 214 -6.59 5.95 3.71
N ALA A 215 -5.60 5.66 4.56
CA ALA A 215 -4.95 4.35 4.59
C ALA A 215 -5.87 3.25 5.14
N ALA A 216 -6.55 3.49 6.28
CA ALA A 216 -7.19 2.43 7.06
C ALA A 216 -8.34 2.87 7.98
N ALA A 217 -9.15 3.86 7.59
CA ALA A 217 -10.44 4.08 8.25
C ALA A 217 -11.30 2.80 8.23
N LYS A 218 -12.04 2.54 9.31
CA LYS A 218 -12.98 1.41 9.40
C LYS A 218 -14.03 1.49 8.31
N GLY A 219 -14.18 0.40 7.58
CA GLY A 219 -15.35 0.13 6.75
C GLY A 219 -16.42 -0.64 7.53
N ASP A 220 -17.61 -0.77 6.95
CA ASP A 220 -18.72 -1.61 7.46
C ASP A 220 -19.20 -1.24 8.87
N ASN A 221 -19.09 0.04 9.22
CA ASN A 221 -19.46 0.58 10.52
C ASN A 221 -20.65 1.55 10.44
N ASN A 222 -21.26 1.74 9.26
CA ASN A 222 -22.32 2.70 8.98
C ASN A 222 -21.97 4.16 9.31
N GLU A 223 -20.69 4.52 9.42
CA GLU A 223 -20.24 5.84 9.87
C GLU A 223 -19.07 6.37 9.04
N GLY A 224 -19.22 7.58 8.50
CA GLY A 224 -18.09 8.35 7.98
C GLY A 224 -17.61 7.90 6.61
N THR A 225 -16.49 7.17 6.57
CA THR A 225 -15.81 6.73 5.34
C THR A 225 -14.84 5.58 5.61
N THR A 226 -14.52 4.83 4.54
CA THR A 226 -13.67 3.63 4.60
C THR A 226 -12.24 3.89 4.10
N GLY A 227 -11.22 3.26 4.69
CA GLY A 227 -9.84 3.35 4.20
C GLY A 227 -9.55 2.39 3.05
N VAL A 228 -8.36 2.49 2.43
CA VAL A 228 -7.94 1.47 1.44
C VAL A 228 -7.84 0.09 2.09
N CYS A 229 -7.13 -0.05 3.21
CA CYS A 229 -7.18 -1.27 4.02
C CYS A 229 -8.08 -1.07 5.24
N TYR A 230 -9.38 -1.18 5.01
CA TYR A 230 -10.37 -0.72 5.97
C TYR A 230 -10.42 -1.51 7.29
N ASP A 231 -9.88 -2.72 7.32
CA ASP A 231 -9.77 -3.56 8.51
C ASP A 231 -8.32 -3.74 9.02
N CYS A 232 -7.35 -3.00 8.47
CA CYS A 232 -5.97 -2.95 8.97
C CYS A 232 -5.83 -2.10 10.24
N ASP A 233 -4.97 -2.52 11.17
CA ASP A 233 -4.58 -1.74 12.35
C ASP A 233 -3.50 -0.70 12.01
N ILE A 234 -3.32 0.28 12.91
CA ILE A 234 -2.34 1.36 12.76
C ILE A 234 -1.43 1.40 13.99
N THR A 235 -0.12 1.41 13.78
CA THR A 235 0.86 1.90 14.77
C THR A 235 1.32 3.28 14.32
N ALA A 236 0.99 4.32 15.08
CA ALA A 236 1.32 5.70 14.76
C ALA A 236 2.53 6.20 15.56
N THR A 237 3.25 7.13 14.94
CA THR A 237 4.14 8.04 15.66
C THR A 237 3.44 9.39 15.84
N SER A 238 3.96 10.26 16.70
CA SER A 238 3.57 11.68 16.70
C SER A 238 4.80 12.50 16.40
N LEU A 239 4.84 13.07 15.21
CA LEU A 239 5.95 13.91 14.82
C LEU A 239 5.88 15.27 15.51
N ASN A 240 7.03 15.66 16.07
CA ASN A 240 7.39 17.07 16.23
C ASN A 240 8.52 17.49 15.26
N ASN A 241 9.21 16.53 14.59
CA ASN A 241 10.32 16.73 13.64
C ASN A 241 10.48 15.49 12.71
N TYR A 242 11.21 15.63 11.60
CA TYR A 242 11.63 14.53 10.71
C TYR A 242 12.57 13.56 11.46
N ASP A 243 12.03 12.46 11.97
CA ASP A 243 12.72 11.59 12.92
C ASP A 243 12.80 10.14 12.41
N TYR A 244 13.89 9.83 11.72
CA TYR A 244 14.20 8.52 11.17
C TYR A 244 14.28 7.42 12.25
N TYR A 245 14.65 7.78 13.48
CA TYR A 245 14.66 6.84 14.59
C TYR A 245 13.25 6.28 14.89
N ASN A 246 12.20 7.09 14.75
CA ASN A 246 10.84 6.59 14.93
C ASN A 246 10.39 5.67 13.78
N LEU A 247 10.96 5.82 12.58
CA LEU A 247 10.74 4.86 11.48
C LEU A 247 11.34 3.50 11.83
N LEU A 248 12.56 3.49 12.37
CA LEU A 248 13.19 2.26 12.85
C LEU A 248 12.39 1.61 13.98
N LEU A 249 11.83 2.40 14.90
CA LEU A 249 10.95 1.87 15.95
C LEU A 249 9.66 1.27 15.40
N LEU A 250 9.07 1.82 14.31
CA LEU A 250 7.94 1.21 13.62
C LEU A 250 8.31 -0.16 13.06
N ALA A 251 9.46 -0.25 12.40
CA ALA A 251 9.95 -1.51 11.87
C ALA A 251 10.18 -2.55 12.98
N GLN A 252 10.77 -2.12 14.10
CA GLN A 252 11.00 -2.98 15.28
C GLN A 252 9.71 -3.40 16.01
N ASP A 253 8.64 -2.61 15.89
CA ASP A 253 7.29 -2.97 16.39
C ASP A 253 6.62 -4.05 15.51
N GLY A 254 7.17 -4.32 14.33
CA GLY A 254 6.72 -5.38 13.43
C GLY A 254 5.62 -4.96 12.46
N VAL A 255 5.46 -3.65 12.19
CA VAL A 255 4.59 -3.18 11.11
C VAL A 255 5.08 -3.72 9.77
N LYS A 256 4.18 -3.92 8.80
CA LYS A 256 4.55 -4.47 7.48
C LYS A 256 4.89 -3.41 6.44
N VAL A 257 4.33 -2.21 6.62
CA VAL A 257 4.55 -1.08 5.74
C VAL A 257 4.53 0.21 6.55
N ILE A 258 5.42 1.16 6.23
CA ILE A 258 5.48 2.47 6.86
C ILE A 258 5.12 3.54 5.83
N ASN A 259 4.09 4.33 6.12
CA ASN A 259 3.78 5.55 5.39
C ASN A 259 4.55 6.74 5.96
N ILE A 260 5.16 7.52 5.07
CA ILE A 260 5.88 8.75 5.39
C ILE A 260 5.29 9.91 4.58
N SER A 261 4.53 10.77 5.26
CA SER A 261 3.83 11.90 4.65
C SER A 261 4.48 13.26 4.97
N TRP A 262 5.80 13.24 5.16
CA TRP A 262 6.67 14.39 5.39
C TRP A 262 7.96 14.27 4.57
N GLY A 263 8.65 15.38 4.34
CA GLY A 263 9.91 15.36 3.61
C GLY A 263 10.73 16.64 3.77
N ASN A 264 12.01 16.54 3.39
CA ASN A 264 12.92 17.68 3.27
C ASN A 264 13.30 17.91 1.80
N HIS A 265 12.98 19.09 1.31
CA HIS A 265 13.13 19.49 -0.08
C HIS A 265 14.59 19.84 -0.43
N SER A 266 15.04 19.38 -1.59
CA SER A 266 16.40 19.63 -2.08
C SER A 266 16.48 19.61 -3.60
N ASN A 267 17.32 20.49 -4.14
CA ASN A 267 17.70 20.48 -5.57
C ASN A 267 18.89 19.53 -5.85
N MET A 268 19.39 18.83 -4.83
CA MET A 268 20.50 17.88 -4.97
C MET A 268 19.95 16.49 -5.31
N ALA A 269 20.45 15.92 -6.40
CA ALA A 269 20.19 14.53 -6.75
C ALA A 269 20.66 13.56 -5.63
N PRO A 270 20.07 12.37 -5.50
CA PRO A 270 20.26 11.44 -4.38
C PRO A 270 21.71 11.18 -3.99
N ALA A 271 22.56 10.77 -4.94
CA ALA A 271 23.97 10.51 -4.66
C ALA A 271 24.71 11.74 -4.10
N ALA A 272 24.39 12.94 -4.60
CA ALA A 272 24.99 14.18 -4.10
C ALA A 272 24.42 14.57 -2.74
N TYR A 273 23.12 14.38 -2.51
CA TYR A 273 22.47 14.68 -1.24
C TYR A 273 23.02 13.79 -0.10
N ILE A 274 23.13 12.48 -0.34
CA ILE A 274 23.73 11.51 0.59
C ILE A 274 25.17 11.90 0.91
N ALA A 275 25.97 12.24 -0.10
CA ALA A 275 27.37 12.63 0.08
C ALA A 275 27.57 14.03 0.73
N SER A 276 26.52 14.85 0.80
CA SER A 276 26.64 16.24 1.27
C SER A 276 26.78 16.37 2.78
N ASN A 277 26.31 15.38 3.55
CA ASN A 277 26.31 15.42 5.02
C ASN A 277 26.29 13.99 5.58
N PRO A 278 27.16 13.62 6.54
CA PRO A 278 27.12 12.31 7.18
C PRO A 278 25.74 11.92 7.73
N ASN A 279 24.94 12.88 8.21
CA ASN A 279 23.56 12.61 8.65
C ASN A 279 22.67 12.09 7.52
N HIS A 280 22.84 12.56 6.27
CA HIS A 280 22.05 12.05 5.15
C HIS A 280 22.46 10.62 4.76
N ALA A 281 23.74 10.28 4.91
CA ALA A 281 24.18 8.89 4.77
C ALA A 281 23.58 7.99 5.86
N ASP A 282 23.60 8.43 7.12
CA ASP A 282 22.98 7.69 8.24
C ASP A 282 21.45 7.53 8.04
N GLN A 283 20.78 8.50 7.40
CA GLN A 283 19.36 8.40 7.05
C GLN A 283 19.09 7.33 5.98
N GLN A 284 19.91 7.26 4.93
CA GLN A 284 19.82 6.19 3.93
C GLN A 284 20.09 4.82 4.56
N GLU A 285 21.11 4.69 5.40
CA GLU A 285 21.40 3.44 6.11
C GLU A 285 20.25 3.02 7.05
N CYS A 286 19.58 3.97 7.71
CA CYS A 286 18.39 3.69 8.49
C CYS A 286 17.24 3.12 7.64
N ILE A 287 17.05 3.63 6.42
CA ILE A 287 16.06 3.08 5.47
C ILE A 287 16.47 1.67 5.04
N ASN A 288 17.74 1.45 4.71
CA ASN A 288 18.25 0.13 4.35
C ASN A 288 18.03 -0.88 5.49
N GLU A 289 18.32 -0.52 6.74
CA GLU A 289 18.05 -1.38 7.90
C GLU A 289 16.56 -1.74 8.01
N ILE A 290 15.66 -0.77 7.84
CA ILE A 290 14.20 -1.01 7.88
C ILE A 290 13.76 -2.03 6.81
N VAL A 291 14.28 -1.90 5.59
CA VAL A 291 13.85 -2.75 4.47
C VAL A 291 14.54 -4.11 4.50
N GLU A 292 15.87 -4.14 4.66
CA GLU A 292 16.70 -5.33 4.51
C GLU A 292 16.73 -6.21 5.76
N ASP A 293 16.73 -5.62 6.96
CA ASP A 293 16.85 -6.39 8.22
C ASP A 293 15.48 -6.70 8.84
N TYR A 294 14.47 -5.84 8.61
CA TYR A 294 13.13 -5.99 9.17
C TYR A 294 12.05 -6.39 8.16
N ASP A 295 12.40 -6.50 6.87
CA ASP A 295 11.46 -6.87 5.79
C ASP A 295 10.23 -5.93 5.73
N VAL A 296 10.42 -4.62 6.01
CA VAL A 296 9.34 -3.62 6.07
C VAL A 296 9.35 -2.73 4.84
N VAL A 297 8.21 -2.59 4.17
CA VAL A 297 8.08 -1.71 3.00
C VAL A 297 8.00 -0.25 3.45
N VAL A 298 8.76 0.65 2.81
CA VAL A 298 8.71 2.08 3.10
C VAL A 298 8.06 2.82 1.92
N VAL A 299 7.01 3.59 2.21
CA VAL A 299 6.26 4.37 1.22
C VAL A 299 6.31 5.85 1.62
N ALA A 300 6.74 6.72 0.72
CA ALA A 300 6.89 8.14 1.03
C ALA A 300 6.29 9.06 -0.04
N ALA A 301 5.77 10.20 0.42
CA ALA A 301 5.24 11.25 -0.44
C ALA A 301 6.37 11.95 -1.23
N ALA A 302 6.28 11.95 -2.57
CA ALA A 302 7.31 12.48 -3.46
C ALA A 302 7.49 14.01 -3.39
N GLY A 303 6.52 14.74 -2.80
CA GLY A 303 6.57 16.20 -2.66
C GLY A 303 5.46 16.97 -3.36
N ASN A 304 5.31 18.24 -3.00
CA ASN A 304 4.25 19.12 -3.49
C ASN A 304 4.81 20.31 -4.30
N ASP A 305 6.03 20.18 -4.82
CA ASP A 305 6.71 21.22 -5.57
C ASP A 305 6.60 20.95 -7.07
N THR A 306 6.46 22.02 -7.86
CA THR A 306 6.30 21.88 -9.30
C THR A 306 7.65 21.63 -9.97
N SER A 307 7.78 20.49 -10.63
CA SER A 307 9.04 20.02 -11.25
C SER A 307 9.27 20.51 -12.68
N PHE A 308 8.37 21.32 -13.23
CA PHE A 308 8.46 21.85 -14.59
C PHE A 308 8.06 23.34 -14.62
N ASP A 309 8.91 24.19 -15.19
CA ASP A 309 8.69 25.63 -15.32
C ASP A 309 8.79 26.09 -16.79
N SER A 310 8.76 27.41 -17.03
CA SER A 310 8.89 27.99 -18.38
C SER A 310 10.24 27.72 -19.06
N ASN A 311 11.24 27.24 -18.32
CA ASN A 311 12.59 26.93 -18.81
C ASN A 311 12.82 25.42 -19.00
N GLY A 312 11.84 24.57 -18.68
CA GLY A 312 11.91 23.12 -18.83
C GLY A 312 11.79 22.39 -17.49
N ALA A 313 12.44 21.22 -17.39
CA ALA A 313 12.48 20.46 -16.14
C ALA A 313 13.31 21.20 -15.08
N ASN A 314 12.69 21.45 -13.92
CA ASN A 314 13.32 21.92 -12.71
C ASN A 314 13.12 20.84 -11.63
N LEU A 315 13.83 19.73 -11.80
CA LEU A 315 13.66 18.55 -10.96
C LEU A 315 14.08 18.86 -9.52
N VAL A 316 13.19 18.51 -8.60
CA VAL A 316 13.37 18.66 -7.16
C VAL A 316 13.13 17.32 -6.49
N TYR A 317 13.80 17.10 -5.37
CA TYR A 317 13.81 15.84 -4.65
C TYR A 317 13.37 16.09 -3.22
N ASP A 318 12.43 15.29 -2.74
CA ASP A 318 12.08 15.22 -1.32
C ASP A 318 12.66 13.95 -0.70
N TYR A 319 13.21 14.09 0.50
CA TYR A 319 13.75 12.97 1.29
C TYR A 319 12.85 12.73 2.50
N PRO A 320 12.40 11.47 2.73
CA PRO A 320 13.03 10.24 2.28
C PRO A 320 12.57 9.69 0.92
N ALA A 321 11.58 10.29 0.25
CA ALA A 321 11.00 9.74 -1.00
C ALA A 321 11.99 9.60 -2.19
N SER A 322 13.20 10.16 -2.09
CA SER A 322 14.23 10.04 -3.12
C SER A 322 15.42 9.17 -2.70
N TYR A 323 15.36 8.55 -1.51
CA TYR A 323 16.31 7.53 -1.08
C TYR A 323 16.06 6.21 -1.82
N ASP A 324 17.10 5.39 -1.93
CA ASP A 324 16.94 4.01 -2.39
C ASP A 324 16.16 3.22 -1.30
N ASN A 325 15.51 2.12 -1.69
CA ASN A 325 14.63 1.31 -0.82
C ASN A 325 13.38 2.07 -0.28
N VAL A 326 12.94 3.13 -0.97
CA VAL A 326 11.70 3.85 -0.65
C VAL A 326 10.81 3.90 -1.88
N ILE A 327 9.57 3.44 -1.76
CA ILE A 327 8.55 3.59 -2.79
C ILE A 327 8.09 5.05 -2.80
N SER A 328 8.51 5.79 -3.81
CA SER A 328 8.22 7.21 -4.00
C SER A 328 6.88 7.43 -4.71
N VAL A 329 5.96 8.13 -4.05
CA VAL A 329 4.58 8.28 -4.54
C VAL A 329 4.25 9.73 -4.89
N SER A 330 3.95 9.97 -6.17
CA SER A 330 3.41 11.25 -6.63
C SER A 330 1.90 11.18 -6.92
N GLY A 331 1.29 12.29 -7.34
CA GLY A 331 -0.16 12.39 -7.51
C GLY A 331 -0.65 12.33 -8.96
N VAL A 332 -1.80 11.68 -9.15
CA VAL A 332 -2.58 11.72 -10.39
C VAL A 332 -4.02 12.14 -10.11
N ASN A 333 -4.67 12.73 -11.11
CA ASN A 333 -6.07 13.12 -11.06
C ASN A 333 -7.00 11.93 -11.36
N HIS A 334 -8.21 11.96 -10.80
CA HIS A 334 -9.16 10.83 -10.86
C HIS A 334 -10.64 11.23 -11.07
N TRP A 335 -10.94 12.53 -11.17
CA TRP A 335 -12.32 13.00 -11.07
C TRP A 335 -13.12 12.93 -12.36
N TYR A 336 -12.54 13.31 -13.50
CA TYR A 336 -13.31 13.46 -14.73
C TYR A 336 -12.62 12.84 -15.92
N THR A 337 -13.32 12.04 -16.70
CA THR A 337 -12.91 11.82 -18.08
C THR A 337 -13.25 13.05 -18.90
N ILE A 338 -12.55 13.25 -20.02
CA ILE A 338 -12.84 14.40 -20.89
C ILE A 338 -14.26 14.30 -21.46
N ASP A 339 -14.70 13.09 -21.81
CA ASP A 339 -16.04 12.81 -22.36
C ASP A 339 -17.19 13.06 -21.37
N ASN A 340 -16.92 12.98 -20.06
CA ASN A 340 -17.94 13.13 -19.01
C ASN A 340 -17.68 14.39 -18.15
N TYR A 341 -17.02 15.39 -18.71
CA TYR A 341 -16.73 16.61 -17.98
C TYR A 341 -18.02 17.36 -17.59
N PRO A 342 -18.23 17.71 -16.32
CA PRO A 342 -19.48 18.33 -15.89
C PRO A 342 -19.67 19.74 -16.48
N ASN A 343 -20.89 20.04 -16.95
CA ASN A 343 -21.24 21.38 -17.49
C ASN A 343 -21.11 22.52 -16.46
N ASN A 344 -21.10 22.20 -15.17
CA ASN A 344 -20.94 23.15 -14.07
C ASN A 344 -19.47 23.30 -13.63
N GLU A 345 -18.56 22.48 -14.14
CA GLU A 345 -17.12 22.65 -13.93
C GLU A 345 -16.58 23.69 -14.94
N PRO A 346 -15.84 24.70 -14.47
CA PRO A 346 -15.37 25.78 -15.33
C PRO A 346 -14.29 25.30 -16.30
N ILE A 347 -14.52 25.56 -17.59
CA ILE A 347 -13.46 25.54 -18.60
C ILE A 347 -12.71 26.87 -18.53
N PHE A 348 -11.43 26.82 -18.23
CA PHE A 348 -10.58 28.01 -18.12
C PHE A 348 -10.14 28.44 -19.51
N ASN A 349 -10.48 29.68 -19.89
CA ASN A 349 -10.01 30.29 -21.12
C ASN A 349 -8.76 31.11 -20.80
N ALA A 350 -7.60 30.71 -21.32
CA ALA A 350 -6.40 31.51 -21.11
C ALA A 350 -6.29 32.70 -22.07
N PRO A 351 -5.47 33.71 -21.71
CA PRO A 351 -5.23 34.88 -22.57
C PRO A 351 -4.65 34.53 -23.96
N ASN A 352 -4.05 33.35 -24.12
CA ASN A 352 -3.54 32.84 -25.40
C ASN A 352 -4.63 32.24 -26.31
N GLY A 353 -5.88 32.13 -25.84
CA GLY A 353 -7.01 31.59 -26.59
C GLY A 353 -7.23 30.08 -26.44
N GLU A 354 -6.42 29.41 -25.60
CA GLU A 354 -6.55 27.98 -25.28
C GLU A 354 -7.60 27.73 -24.20
N ASN A 355 -8.12 26.49 -24.16
CA ASN A 355 -9.14 26.05 -23.23
C ASN A 355 -8.59 24.95 -22.34
N TYR A 356 -8.79 25.07 -21.03
CA TYR A 356 -8.30 24.07 -20.07
C TYR A 356 -9.41 23.47 -19.24
N MET A 357 -9.31 22.15 -19.06
CA MET A 357 -10.14 21.37 -18.17
C MET A 357 -9.31 20.92 -16.97
N ARG A 358 -9.89 21.00 -15.78
CA ARG A 358 -9.21 20.63 -14.53
C ARG A 358 -9.60 19.25 -14.04
N PHE A 359 -8.67 18.59 -13.35
CA PHE A 359 -8.90 17.30 -12.68
C PHE A 359 -9.31 16.16 -13.61
N ILE A 360 -8.75 16.18 -14.81
CA ILE A 360 -8.92 15.12 -15.80
C ILE A 360 -8.19 13.87 -15.31
N GLU A 361 -8.93 12.78 -15.23
CA GLU A 361 -8.45 11.45 -14.87
C GLU A 361 -7.20 11.06 -15.67
N ASN A 362 -6.24 10.40 -15.01
CA ASN A 362 -4.94 10.01 -15.57
C ASN A 362 -3.99 11.18 -15.89
N SER A 363 -4.38 12.46 -15.75
CA SER A 363 -3.44 13.58 -15.86
C SER A 363 -2.62 13.74 -14.57
N VAL A 364 -1.31 13.91 -14.69
CA VAL A 364 -0.44 14.30 -13.56
C VAL A 364 -0.39 15.82 -13.33
N ALA A 365 -0.92 16.60 -14.29
CA ALA A 365 -1.09 18.05 -14.17
C ALA A 365 -2.51 18.42 -13.74
N ARG A 366 -2.66 19.52 -12.98
CA ARG A 366 -3.97 20.02 -12.52
C ARG A 366 -4.90 20.43 -13.67
N TYR A 367 -4.34 20.86 -14.80
CA TYR A 367 -5.05 21.40 -15.95
C TYR A 367 -4.57 20.72 -17.26
N VAL A 368 -5.52 20.24 -18.05
CA VAL A 368 -5.31 19.61 -19.37
C VAL A 368 -5.78 20.57 -20.46
N ASP A 369 -4.97 20.71 -21.51
CA ASP A 369 -5.31 21.50 -22.69
C ASP A 369 -6.17 20.70 -23.65
N VAL A 370 -7.26 21.33 -24.12
CA VAL A 370 -8.25 20.71 -24.98
C VAL A 370 -8.59 21.60 -26.16
N ASP A 371 -8.62 20.98 -27.34
CA ASP A 371 -9.06 21.65 -28.57
C ASP A 371 -10.56 21.47 -28.76
N LEU A 372 -11.33 22.47 -28.28
CA LEU A 372 -12.79 22.51 -28.45
C LEU A 372 -13.22 22.77 -29.91
N THR A 373 -12.29 23.02 -30.83
CA THR A 373 -12.58 23.38 -32.23
C THR A 373 -12.50 22.20 -33.20
N ASP A 374 -11.98 21.03 -32.79
CA ASP A 374 -11.99 19.82 -33.60
C ASP A 374 -13.42 19.25 -33.70
N PRO A 375 -14.09 19.29 -34.86
CA PRO A 375 -15.45 18.79 -35.02
C PRO A 375 -15.56 17.26 -35.00
N ASN A 376 -14.44 16.52 -35.08
CA ASN A 376 -14.40 15.06 -35.03
C ASN A 376 -13.98 14.53 -33.65
N ASN A 377 -13.28 15.35 -32.85
CA ASN A 377 -12.83 14.98 -31.50
C ASN A 377 -12.59 16.21 -30.60
N PRO A 378 -13.64 16.98 -30.25
CA PRO A 378 -13.54 18.26 -29.51
C PRO A 378 -13.06 18.11 -28.04
N SER A 379 -12.66 16.91 -27.67
CA SER A 379 -12.32 16.43 -26.33
C SER A 379 -10.97 15.71 -26.32
N ASN A 380 -10.20 15.75 -27.42
CA ASN A 380 -8.88 15.12 -27.42
C ASN A 380 -7.89 16.03 -26.68
N PRO A 381 -7.15 15.53 -25.68
CA PRO A 381 -6.13 16.31 -25.01
C PRO A 381 -5.00 16.57 -26.00
N VAL A 382 -4.71 17.85 -26.25
CA VAL A 382 -3.60 18.27 -27.13
C VAL A 382 -2.31 18.52 -26.35
N GLY A 383 -2.40 18.49 -25.02
CA GLY A 383 -1.29 18.61 -24.08
C GLY A 383 -1.81 18.87 -22.66
N VAL A 384 -0.92 19.32 -21.79
CA VAL A 384 -1.31 19.90 -20.49
C VAL A 384 -0.98 21.37 -20.47
N TYR A 385 -1.71 22.10 -19.64
CA TYR A 385 -1.28 23.42 -19.22
C TYR A 385 -0.16 23.27 -18.19
N SER A 386 1.05 22.95 -18.67
CA SER A 386 2.26 23.14 -17.89
C SER A 386 2.78 24.57 -18.13
N GLN A 387 3.52 25.11 -17.18
CA GLN A 387 3.85 26.53 -17.02
C GLN A 387 4.72 27.15 -18.14
N TYR A 388 4.77 26.60 -19.36
CA TYR A 388 5.51 27.14 -20.50
C TYR A 388 5.26 28.63 -20.75
N TRP A 389 4.09 29.17 -20.38
CA TRP A 389 3.67 30.53 -20.75
C TRP A 389 3.29 31.47 -19.60
N LEU A 390 3.10 30.98 -18.36
CA LEU A 390 2.70 31.81 -17.20
C LEU A 390 3.31 31.31 -15.86
N PRO A 391 4.43 31.89 -15.38
CA PRO A 391 5.26 31.35 -14.30
C PRO A 391 4.68 31.39 -12.87
N ASN A 392 3.43 31.82 -12.67
CA ASN A 392 2.91 32.11 -11.32
C ASN A 392 1.67 31.28 -10.91
N ASN A 393 1.17 30.31 -11.71
CA ASN A 393 -0.22 29.83 -11.51
C ASN A 393 -0.55 28.34 -11.73
N THR A 394 0.40 27.42 -11.91
CA THR A 394 0.04 25.99 -12.10
C THR A 394 0.78 25.04 -11.16
N TYR A 395 0.12 24.71 -10.06
CA TYR A 395 0.57 23.68 -9.13
C TYR A 395 0.48 22.28 -9.74
N MET A 396 1.57 21.53 -9.67
CA MET A 396 1.62 20.08 -9.81
C MET A 396 2.45 19.48 -8.68
N HIS A 397 2.20 18.20 -8.39
CA HIS A 397 2.99 17.43 -7.45
C HIS A 397 4.40 17.20 -7.99
N THR A 398 5.34 16.92 -7.10
CA THR A 398 6.74 16.65 -7.47
C THR A 398 6.81 15.44 -8.39
N LEU A 399 7.53 15.59 -9.50
CA LEU A 399 7.82 14.57 -10.50
C LEU A 399 9.32 14.58 -10.77
N ASN A 400 9.96 13.41 -10.71
CA ASN A 400 11.37 13.24 -10.97
C ASN A 400 11.65 11.75 -11.28
N GLU A 401 12.89 11.41 -11.60
CA GLU A 401 13.26 10.05 -11.98
C GLU A 401 13.25 9.06 -10.80
N LYS A 402 13.10 9.54 -9.57
CA LYS A 402 12.94 8.74 -8.36
C LYS A 402 11.48 8.43 -8.01
N VAL A 403 10.50 9.03 -8.70
CA VAL A 403 9.09 8.63 -8.55
C VAL A 403 8.92 7.21 -9.06
N ASP A 404 8.31 6.34 -8.25
CA ASP A 404 8.07 4.94 -8.58
C ASP A 404 6.66 4.69 -9.09
N ILE A 405 5.69 5.43 -8.56
CA ILE A 405 4.26 5.23 -8.87
C ILE A 405 3.49 6.52 -8.63
N VAL A 406 2.39 6.71 -9.36
CA VAL A 406 1.40 7.75 -9.06
C VAL A 406 0.09 7.15 -8.57
N SER A 407 -0.51 7.84 -7.62
CA SER A 407 -1.75 7.44 -6.95
C SER A 407 -2.67 8.67 -6.83
N PRO A 408 -4.00 8.53 -6.62
CA PRO A 408 -4.87 9.68 -6.40
C PRO A 408 -4.30 10.65 -5.37
N GLY A 409 -3.90 11.84 -5.84
CA GLY A 409 -3.33 12.87 -4.97
C GLY A 409 -4.03 14.21 -5.08
N TYR A 410 -4.85 14.39 -6.11
CA TYR A 410 -5.57 15.63 -6.35
C TYR A 410 -7.02 15.52 -5.91
N GLN A 411 -7.48 16.52 -5.15
CA GLN A 411 -8.89 16.66 -4.75
C GLN A 411 -9.40 15.42 -3.99
N ILE A 412 -8.60 14.93 -3.04
CA ILE A 412 -8.98 13.86 -2.11
C ILE A 412 -9.85 14.45 -1.00
N PRO A 413 -10.93 13.77 -0.56
CA PRO A 413 -11.75 14.21 0.56
C PRO A 413 -10.92 14.46 1.83
N SER A 414 -11.12 15.63 2.44
CA SER A 414 -10.40 16.09 3.64
C SER A 414 -11.16 15.74 4.92
N TYR A 415 -10.66 14.77 5.67
CA TYR A 415 -11.23 14.44 6.99
C TYR A 415 -11.15 15.62 7.98
N LYS A 416 -10.11 16.47 7.87
CA LYS A 416 -9.93 17.66 8.72
C LYS A 416 -11.14 18.59 8.74
N TYR A 417 -11.76 18.80 7.57
CA TYR A 417 -12.91 19.69 7.44
C TYR A 417 -14.19 19.03 7.99
N LEU A 418 -14.36 17.75 7.71
CA LEU A 418 -15.60 17.00 7.95
C LEU A 418 -15.69 16.46 9.39
N GLY A 419 -14.59 15.96 9.97
CA GLY A 419 -14.56 15.42 11.34
C GLY A 419 -14.36 16.47 12.45
N TYR A 420 -13.70 17.60 12.16
CA TYR A 420 -13.34 18.60 13.19
C TYR A 420 -13.85 20.02 12.94
N ASN A 421 -14.47 20.28 11.78
CA ASN A 421 -14.89 21.62 11.35
C ASN A 421 -13.74 22.65 11.43
N CYS A 422 -12.50 22.22 11.20
CA CYS A 422 -11.35 23.11 11.19
C CYS A 422 -11.37 23.95 9.90
N THR A 423 -11.38 25.28 10.02
CA THR A 423 -11.20 26.19 8.88
C THR A 423 -9.79 26.07 8.30
N MET A 424 -9.66 25.96 6.98
CA MET A 424 -8.38 25.93 6.27
C MET A 424 -7.98 27.31 5.73
N ASP A 425 -6.67 27.56 5.70
CA ASP A 425 -6.01 28.67 5.03
C ASP A 425 -5.74 28.28 3.55
N THR A 426 -6.31 29.05 2.62
CA THR A 426 -5.97 29.18 1.19
C THR A 426 -5.88 27.94 0.26
N ASP A 427 -7.03 27.41 -0.21
CA ASP A 427 -7.38 27.30 -1.65
C ASP A 427 -8.92 27.22 -1.71
N THR A 428 -9.57 28.28 -2.18
CA THR A 428 -10.99 28.62 -1.89
C THR A 428 -12.01 27.88 -2.76
N LEU A 429 -11.62 26.78 -3.41
CA LEU A 429 -12.56 25.93 -4.12
C LEU A 429 -13.26 24.98 -3.14
N TYR A 430 -14.59 25.01 -3.15
CA TYR A 430 -15.43 24.03 -2.44
C TYR A 430 -15.23 23.96 -0.91
N GLY A 431 -14.91 25.09 -0.29
CA GLY A 431 -14.91 25.24 1.17
C GLY A 431 -13.84 24.42 1.92
N GLY A 432 -12.86 23.84 1.22
CA GLY A 432 -11.80 23.01 1.84
C GLY A 432 -12.16 21.53 2.03
N LYS A 433 -13.30 21.07 1.47
CA LYS A 433 -13.73 19.67 1.51
C LYS A 433 -12.77 18.74 0.76
N TYR A 434 -12.16 19.20 -0.32
CA TYR A 434 -11.20 18.42 -1.11
C TYR A 434 -9.84 19.12 -1.09
N VAL A 435 -8.78 18.34 -0.87
CA VAL A 435 -7.40 18.82 -0.78
C VAL A 435 -6.51 18.06 -1.76
N SER A 436 -5.36 18.63 -2.11
CA SER A 436 -4.38 17.98 -2.98
C SER A 436 -3.03 17.90 -2.29
N GLY A 437 -2.34 16.78 -2.42
CA GLY A 437 -1.00 16.58 -1.89
C GLY A 437 -0.51 15.15 -2.08
N THR A 438 0.80 14.97 -2.24
CA THR A 438 1.43 13.63 -2.27
C THR A 438 1.33 12.92 -0.93
N SER A 439 1.20 13.67 0.17
CA SER A 439 0.89 13.14 1.50
C SER A 439 -0.47 12.44 1.60
N LEU A 440 -1.34 12.60 0.59
CA LEU A 440 -2.62 11.91 0.45
C LEU A 440 -2.55 10.74 -0.54
N ALA A 441 -1.59 10.77 -1.47
CA ALA A 441 -1.35 9.70 -2.44
C ALA A 441 -0.57 8.53 -1.82
N ALA A 442 0.46 8.84 -1.01
CA ALA A 442 1.27 7.85 -0.29
C ALA A 442 0.45 6.89 0.61
N PRO A 443 -0.53 7.36 1.42
CA PRO A 443 -1.33 6.45 2.25
C PRO A 443 -2.23 5.52 1.44
N ILE A 444 -2.60 5.87 0.20
CA ILE A 444 -3.36 4.97 -0.69
C ILE A 444 -2.48 3.79 -1.13
N VAL A 445 -1.24 4.07 -1.53
CA VAL A 445 -0.25 3.02 -1.85
C VAL A 445 0.05 2.17 -0.62
N THR A 446 0.23 2.81 0.54
CA THR A 446 0.45 2.11 1.82
C THR A 446 -0.69 1.14 2.15
N GLY A 447 -1.95 1.58 2.04
CA GLY A 447 -3.10 0.70 2.27
C GLY A 447 -3.16 -0.45 1.25
N THR A 448 -2.77 -0.21 -0.01
CA THR A 448 -2.67 -1.25 -1.03
C THR A 448 -1.62 -2.30 -0.67
N VAL A 449 -0.44 -1.86 -0.24
CA VAL A 449 0.62 -2.77 0.26
C VAL A 449 0.11 -3.59 1.44
N ALA A 450 -0.64 -2.98 2.36
CA ALA A 450 -1.21 -3.71 3.49
C ALA A 450 -2.22 -4.79 3.04
N LEU A 451 -3.06 -4.51 2.03
CA LEU A 451 -3.94 -5.52 1.41
C LEU A 451 -3.14 -6.64 0.73
N MET A 452 -2.04 -6.32 0.05
CA MET A 452 -1.13 -7.33 -0.53
C MET A 452 -0.57 -8.26 0.56
N PHE A 453 -0.12 -7.71 1.70
CA PHE A 453 0.34 -8.50 2.84
C PHE A 453 -0.77 -9.32 3.50
N LYS A 454 -2.02 -8.84 3.46
CA LYS A 454 -3.17 -9.60 3.96
C LYS A 454 -3.32 -10.91 3.18
N VAL A 455 -3.21 -10.84 1.86
CA VAL A 455 -3.16 -12.02 0.98
C VAL A 455 -1.89 -12.85 1.27
N ASN A 456 -0.71 -12.24 1.20
CA ASN A 456 0.56 -12.93 1.42
C ASN A 456 1.51 -12.16 2.34
N GLU A 457 1.63 -12.58 3.59
CA GLU A 457 2.52 -11.96 4.58
C GLU A 457 4.02 -12.22 4.33
N CYS A 458 4.33 -13.14 3.41
CA CYS A 458 5.68 -13.60 3.14
C CYS A 458 6.32 -12.91 1.92
N LEU A 459 5.63 -11.96 1.29
CA LEU A 459 6.21 -11.09 0.27
C LEU A 459 7.42 -10.36 0.84
N LEU A 460 8.47 -10.26 0.03
CA LEU A 460 9.59 -9.38 0.33
C LEU A 460 9.32 -7.94 -0.16
N PRO A 461 9.99 -6.92 0.39
CA PRO A 461 9.77 -5.54 -0.04
C PRO A 461 10.01 -5.28 -1.54
N ASP A 462 11.01 -5.91 -2.14
CA ASP A 462 11.32 -5.86 -3.58
C ASP A 462 10.24 -6.54 -4.44
N GLU A 463 9.70 -7.68 -4.01
CA GLU A 463 8.56 -8.33 -4.66
C GLU A 463 7.30 -7.44 -4.56
N VAL A 464 7.06 -6.78 -3.41
CA VAL A 464 5.94 -5.82 -3.25
C VAL A 464 6.08 -4.66 -4.24
N GLU A 465 7.25 -4.04 -4.30
CA GLU A 465 7.52 -2.93 -5.22
C GLU A 465 7.37 -3.37 -6.68
N SER A 466 7.89 -4.55 -7.03
CA SER A 466 7.75 -5.14 -8.36
C SER A 466 6.30 -5.34 -8.73
N ILE A 467 5.49 -5.96 -7.87
CA ILE A 467 4.07 -6.22 -8.12
C ILE A 467 3.29 -4.91 -8.27
N LEU A 468 3.55 -3.91 -7.41
CA LEU A 468 2.91 -2.61 -7.53
C LEU A 468 3.15 -1.99 -8.90
N LYS A 469 4.41 -1.98 -9.36
CA LYS A 469 4.81 -1.40 -10.66
C LYS A 469 4.27 -2.20 -11.84
N LEU A 470 4.37 -3.53 -11.80
CA LEU A 470 3.91 -4.43 -12.87
C LEU A 470 2.39 -4.42 -13.09
N THR A 471 1.62 -4.05 -12.06
CA THR A 471 0.16 -4.01 -12.11
C THR A 471 -0.43 -2.61 -12.36
N THR A 472 0.42 -1.59 -12.47
CA THR A 472 -0.02 -0.24 -12.81
C THR A 472 -0.66 -0.16 -14.18
N LYS A 473 -1.54 0.83 -14.36
CA LYS A 473 -1.95 1.29 -15.68
C LYS A 473 -0.89 2.24 -16.24
N ASP A 474 -0.37 1.93 -17.41
CA ASP A 474 0.51 2.83 -18.15
C ASP A 474 -0.28 4.06 -18.61
N ILE A 475 0.00 5.19 -17.96
CA ILE A 475 -0.57 6.50 -18.29
C ILE A 475 0.47 7.44 -18.88
N GLU A 476 1.74 7.03 -18.95
CA GLU A 476 2.82 7.86 -19.51
C GLU A 476 2.66 7.98 -21.03
N VAL A 477 2.17 6.91 -21.66
CA VAL A 477 1.83 6.86 -23.10
C VAL A 477 0.71 7.82 -23.52
N LEU A 478 -0.03 8.40 -22.57
CA LEU A 478 -1.11 9.34 -22.87
C LEU A 478 -0.55 10.69 -23.33
N PRO A 479 -1.08 11.29 -24.42
CA PRO A 479 -0.59 12.58 -24.94
C PRO A 479 -0.52 13.70 -23.90
N MET A 480 -1.45 13.71 -22.92
CA MET A 480 -1.46 14.69 -21.84
C MET A 480 -0.25 14.57 -20.90
N ASN A 481 0.37 13.39 -20.77
CA ASN A 481 1.49 13.14 -19.87
C ASN A 481 2.85 13.10 -20.58
N ALA A 482 2.88 13.26 -21.91
CA ALA A 482 4.12 13.17 -22.70
C ALA A 482 5.24 14.13 -22.24
N PHE A 483 4.90 15.26 -21.61
CA PHE A 483 5.89 16.20 -21.06
C PHE A 483 6.65 15.66 -19.84
N ALA A 484 6.11 14.62 -19.19
CA ALA A 484 6.62 14.04 -17.96
C ALA A 484 7.19 12.63 -18.18
N GLU A 485 7.48 12.26 -19.43
CA GLU A 485 8.14 10.98 -19.76
C GLU A 485 9.43 10.81 -18.96
N GLY A 486 9.56 9.71 -18.22
CA GLY A 486 10.67 9.46 -17.31
C GLY A 486 10.49 10.00 -15.89
N TYR A 487 9.35 10.60 -15.55
CA TYR A 487 9.18 11.34 -14.29
C TYR A 487 7.92 11.01 -13.48
N ILE A 488 7.04 10.13 -13.98
CA ILE A 488 5.78 9.75 -13.30
C ILE A 488 5.79 8.33 -12.70
N GLY A 489 6.95 7.68 -12.69
CA GLY A 489 7.07 6.30 -12.23
C GLY A 489 6.58 5.27 -13.25
N ALA A 490 6.22 4.08 -12.77
CA ALA A 490 5.68 3.00 -13.59
C ALA A 490 4.26 3.31 -14.11
N GLY A 491 3.51 4.20 -13.45
CA GLY A 491 2.17 4.58 -13.89
C GLY A 491 1.19 4.71 -12.73
N LYS A 492 -0.10 4.62 -13.06
CA LYS A 492 -1.19 4.74 -12.10
C LYS A 492 -1.37 3.45 -11.30
N LEU A 493 -1.38 3.57 -9.98
CA LEU A 493 -1.78 2.50 -9.05
C LEU A 493 -3.13 1.86 -9.43
N GLU A 494 -3.16 0.52 -9.47
CA GLU A 494 -4.36 -0.31 -9.59
C GLU A 494 -4.41 -1.28 -8.40
N THR A 495 -5.02 -0.87 -7.30
CA THR A 495 -5.14 -1.68 -6.06
C THR A 495 -5.81 -3.03 -6.32
N GLY A 496 -6.89 -3.05 -7.10
CA GLY A 496 -7.58 -4.29 -7.48
C GLY A 496 -6.67 -5.28 -8.21
N ASN A 497 -5.87 -4.80 -9.16
CA ASN A 497 -4.95 -5.64 -9.93
C ASN A 497 -3.74 -6.09 -9.10
N ALA A 498 -3.18 -5.21 -8.25
CA ALA A 498 -2.07 -5.56 -7.37
C ALA A 498 -2.44 -6.69 -6.40
N VAL A 499 -3.62 -6.60 -5.78
CA VAL A 499 -4.11 -7.61 -4.82
C VAL A 499 -4.50 -8.92 -5.51
N GLU A 500 -5.15 -8.84 -6.68
CA GLU A 500 -5.42 -10.02 -7.51
C GLU A 500 -4.13 -10.71 -7.94
N PHE A 501 -3.11 -9.95 -8.36
CA PHE A 501 -1.83 -10.51 -8.77
C PHE A 501 -1.20 -11.34 -7.64
N VAL A 502 -1.12 -10.79 -6.42
CA VAL A 502 -0.61 -11.53 -5.25
C VAL A 502 -1.45 -12.78 -4.97
N HIS A 503 -2.77 -12.68 -5.10
CA HIS A 503 -3.66 -13.80 -4.84
C HIS A 503 -3.48 -14.92 -5.86
N GLU A 504 -3.41 -14.58 -7.15
CA GLU A 504 -3.18 -15.53 -8.25
C GLU A 504 -1.82 -16.22 -8.13
N MET A 505 -0.77 -15.51 -7.71
CA MET A 505 0.56 -16.10 -7.51
C MET A 505 0.48 -17.34 -6.62
N GLN A 506 -0.29 -17.29 -5.52
CA GLN A 506 -0.30 -18.33 -4.49
C GLN A 506 -1.20 -19.54 -4.79
N LYS A 507 -2.10 -19.45 -5.77
CA LYS A 507 -3.02 -20.56 -6.08
C LYS A 507 -2.32 -21.61 -6.93
N SER A 508 -2.63 -22.88 -6.69
CA SER A 508 -2.11 -24.00 -7.48
C SER A 508 -2.62 -24.05 -8.93
N ASP A 509 -3.64 -23.27 -9.25
CA ASP A 509 -4.20 -23.11 -10.60
C ASP A 509 -4.25 -21.63 -11.00
N GLY A 510 -3.59 -20.75 -10.23
CA GLY A 510 -3.60 -19.33 -10.46
C GLY A 510 -2.62 -18.91 -11.54
N ASN A 511 -2.94 -17.78 -12.16
CA ASN A 511 -2.14 -17.20 -13.23
C ASN A 511 -2.04 -15.69 -13.03
N ALA A 512 -0.89 -15.23 -12.55
CA ALA A 512 -0.62 -13.81 -12.38
C ALA A 512 -0.35 -13.16 -13.74
N VAL A 513 -1.09 -12.11 -14.09
CA VAL A 513 -1.04 -11.50 -15.43
C VAL A 513 -0.40 -10.11 -15.38
N ILE A 514 0.64 -9.92 -16.18
CA ILE A 514 1.26 -8.62 -16.47
C ILE A 514 0.80 -8.21 -17.86
N LYS A 515 0.15 -7.04 -18.00
CA LYS A 515 -0.43 -6.63 -19.28
C LYS A 515 -0.37 -5.14 -19.58
N ASP A 516 -0.42 -4.82 -20.88
CA ASP A 516 -0.67 -3.49 -21.44
C ASP A 516 0.28 -2.38 -20.93
N HIS A 517 1.59 -2.62 -21.00
CA HIS A 517 2.59 -1.72 -20.40
C HIS A 517 3.90 -1.63 -21.19
N VAL A 518 4.60 -0.50 -21.08
CA VAL A 518 5.98 -0.31 -21.55
C VAL A 518 6.90 0.06 -20.39
N PHE A 519 7.76 -0.87 -20.00
CA PHE A 519 8.82 -0.65 -19.00
C PHE A 519 10.17 -0.40 -19.68
N TYR A 520 10.87 0.65 -19.28
CA TYR A 520 12.18 1.03 -19.83
C TYR A 520 13.26 1.30 -18.77
N ARG A 521 12.87 1.21 -17.50
CA ARG A 521 13.72 1.22 -16.30
C ARG A 521 13.04 0.33 -15.26
N TYR A 522 13.72 0.09 -14.13
CA TYR A 522 13.36 -0.80 -13.01
C TYR A 522 14.00 -2.19 -13.06
N GLU A 523 14.18 -2.71 -11.86
CA GLU A 523 14.51 -4.10 -11.56
C GLU A 523 13.23 -4.73 -11.01
N PHE A 524 12.83 -5.85 -11.61
CA PHE A 524 11.63 -6.59 -11.26
C PHE A 524 12.00 -7.99 -10.82
N ASP A 525 11.64 -8.32 -9.59
CA ASP A 525 11.90 -9.62 -8.99
C ASP A 525 10.58 -10.27 -8.58
N LEU A 526 10.34 -11.47 -9.09
CA LEU A 526 9.20 -12.32 -8.75
C LEU A 526 9.71 -13.74 -8.56
N GLU A 527 10.10 -14.12 -7.34
CA GLU A 527 10.92 -15.32 -7.15
C GLU A 527 10.26 -16.43 -6.34
N LYS A 528 9.37 -16.09 -5.40
CA LYS A 528 8.99 -17.04 -4.34
C LYS A 528 7.68 -17.76 -4.55
N PHE A 529 6.66 -17.03 -4.97
CA PHE A 529 5.28 -17.52 -4.84
C PHE A 529 4.60 -17.85 -6.16
N ASN A 530 5.12 -17.45 -7.32
CA ASN A 530 4.36 -17.56 -8.56
C ASN A 530 4.09 -19.01 -8.96
N HIS A 531 2.82 -19.34 -9.21
CA HIS A 531 2.45 -20.58 -9.87
C HIS A 531 2.61 -20.50 -11.39
N ASP A 532 1.73 -19.76 -12.06
CA ASP A 532 1.85 -19.39 -13.47
C ASP A 532 1.92 -17.86 -13.61
N VAL A 533 2.72 -17.40 -14.58
CA VAL A 533 2.80 -15.97 -14.94
C VAL A 533 2.53 -15.81 -16.44
N SER A 534 1.61 -14.91 -16.78
CA SER A 534 1.34 -14.52 -18.17
C SER A 534 1.78 -13.08 -18.42
N ILE A 535 2.45 -12.86 -19.55
CA ILE A 535 2.88 -11.53 -19.99
C ILE A 535 2.18 -11.25 -21.33
N GLU A 536 1.38 -10.19 -21.40
CA GLU A 536 0.49 -9.91 -22.55
C GLU A 536 0.56 -8.44 -22.98
N ASN A 537 0.94 -8.16 -24.22
CA ASN A 537 1.06 -6.77 -24.70
C ASN A 537 1.98 -5.89 -23.82
N VAL A 538 3.12 -6.45 -23.38
CA VAL A 538 4.11 -5.76 -22.54
C VAL A 538 5.43 -5.61 -23.28
N THR A 539 6.01 -4.42 -23.24
CA THR A 539 7.37 -4.18 -23.72
C THR A 539 8.32 -3.94 -22.55
N PHE A 540 9.30 -4.82 -22.37
CA PHE A 540 10.45 -4.59 -21.50
C PHE A 540 11.64 -4.17 -22.36
N LYS A 541 12.10 -2.92 -22.22
CA LYS A 541 13.15 -2.31 -23.05
C LYS A 541 14.22 -1.60 -22.22
N ASP A 542 15.29 -1.17 -22.90
CA ASP A 542 16.32 -0.30 -22.33
C ASP A 542 16.96 -0.88 -21.05
N ASP A 543 17.00 -0.14 -19.95
CA ASP A 543 17.76 -0.50 -18.73
C ASP A 543 17.00 -1.49 -17.81
N VAL A 544 15.89 -2.07 -18.27
CA VAL A 544 15.08 -3.00 -17.46
C VAL A 544 15.84 -4.28 -17.09
N VAL A 545 15.73 -4.65 -15.81
CA VAL A 545 16.10 -5.97 -15.29
C VAL A 545 14.83 -6.73 -14.88
N VAL A 546 14.66 -7.96 -15.35
CA VAL A 546 13.54 -8.85 -14.99
C VAL A 546 14.09 -10.19 -14.54
N ASN A 547 13.76 -10.60 -13.32
CA ASN A 547 14.03 -11.93 -12.79
C ASN A 547 12.73 -12.56 -12.32
N PHE A 548 12.07 -13.30 -13.22
CA PHE A 548 10.83 -14.00 -12.92
C PHE A 548 11.05 -15.50 -12.80
N VAL A 549 10.58 -16.05 -11.71
CA VAL A 549 10.52 -17.48 -11.44
C VAL A 549 9.07 -17.87 -11.19
N ALA A 550 8.60 -18.87 -11.93
CA ALA A 550 7.29 -19.48 -11.74
C ALA A 550 7.40 -20.99 -11.53
N ASN A 551 6.55 -21.56 -10.70
CA ASN A 551 6.54 -23.00 -10.39
C ASN A 551 6.21 -23.84 -11.62
N ASN A 552 5.18 -23.44 -12.35
CA ASN A 552 4.64 -24.17 -13.49
C ASN A 552 5.10 -23.57 -14.82
N SER A 553 4.66 -22.35 -15.16
CA SER A 553 5.00 -21.75 -16.45
C SER A 553 5.06 -20.22 -16.44
N ILE A 554 5.88 -19.69 -17.37
CA ILE A 554 5.85 -18.27 -17.76
C ILE A 554 5.47 -18.22 -19.24
N SER A 555 4.34 -17.60 -19.53
CA SER A 555 3.75 -17.52 -20.87
C SER A 555 3.91 -16.13 -21.47
N LEU A 556 4.63 -16.03 -22.59
CA LEU A 556 4.74 -14.80 -23.38
C LEU A 556 3.63 -14.80 -24.44
N LYS A 557 2.67 -13.88 -24.33
CA LYS A 557 1.52 -13.77 -25.24
C LYS A 557 1.75 -12.73 -26.33
N GLU A 558 0.73 -12.49 -27.15
CA GLU A 558 0.78 -11.51 -28.24
C GLU A 558 1.12 -10.11 -27.72
N GLY A 559 1.89 -9.35 -28.50
CA GLY A 559 2.34 -8.00 -28.14
C GLY A 559 3.49 -7.94 -27.12
N THR A 560 4.01 -9.08 -26.65
CA THR A 560 5.17 -9.08 -25.74
C THR A 560 6.48 -8.84 -26.48
N HIS A 561 7.26 -7.86 -26.03
CA HIS A 561 8.55 -7.49 -26.60
C HIS A 561 9.63 -7.42 -25.52
N LEU A 562 10.69 -8.21 -25.67
CA LEU A 562 11.83 -8.28 -24.75
C LEU A 562 13.06 -7.72 -25.46
N VAL A 563 13.41 -6.47 -25.17
CA VAL A 563 14.46 -5.71 -25.86
C VAL A 563 15.33 -4.91 -24.87
N PRO A 564 15.92 -5.55 -23.84
CA PRO A 564 16.86 -4.87 -22.94
C PRO A 564 18.11 -4.40 -23.70
N ASN A 565 18.73 -3.33 -23.22
CA ASN A 565 20.01 -2.83 -23.72
C ASN A 565 21.20 -3.49 -22.96
N ALA A 566 22.40 -2.90 -23.02
CA ALA A 566 23.59 -3.47 -22.38
C ALA A 566 23.59 -3.42 -20.83
N ASN A 567 22.74 -2.59 -20.22
CA ASN A 567 22.58 -2.47 -18.77
C ASN A 567 21.39 -3.29 -18.25
N GLY A 568 20.43 -3.63 -19.11
CA GLY A 568 19.26 -4.44 -18.78
C GLY A 568 19.49 -5.95 -18.94
N SER A 569 18.61 -6.77 -18.35
CA SER A 569 18.61 -8.22 -18.55
C SER A 569 17.22 -8.83 -18.32
N ILE A 570 16.91 -9.93 -18.98
CA ILE A 570 15.63 -10.64 -18.80
C ILE A 570 15.92 -12.11 -18.52
N THR A 571 15.59 -12.55 -17.32
CA THR A 571 15.68 -13.91 -16.81
C THR A 571 14.28 -14.42 -16.50
N LEU A 572 13.80 -15.38 -17.29
CA LEU A 572 12.52 -16.05 -17.06
C LEU A 572 12.78 -17.54 -16.83
N LYS A 573 12.34 -18.05 -15.68
CA LYS A 573 12.63 -19.42 -15.26
C LYS A 573 11.36 -20.12 -14.77
N ALA A 574 11.15 -21.34 -15.25
CA ALA A 574 10.24 -22.28 -14.60
C ALA A 574 11.04 -23.14 -13.60
N ASP A 575 10.64 -23.14 -12.33
CA ASP A 575 11.29 -23.90 -11.27
C ASP A 575 10.26 -24.57 -10.36
N ASN A 576 10.00 -25.85 -10.59
CA ASN A 576 9.02 -26.61 -9.80
C ASN A 576 9.43 -26.89 -8.35
N THR A 577 10.59 -26.37 -7.92
CA THR A 577 11.04 -26.41 -6.53
C THR A 577 10.67 -25.15 -5.76
N ILE A 578 10.22 -24.07 -6.44
CA ILE A 578 9.62 -22.91 -5.78
C ILE A 578 8.20 -23.29 -5.32
N ASN A 579 8.12 -23.75 -4.08
CA ASN A 579 6.87 -24.08 -3.41
C ASN A 579 7.05 -23.69 -1.95
N ASP A 580 7.28 -22.39 -1.73
CA ASP A 580 7.43 -21.89 -0.38
C ASP A 580 6.03 -21.75 0.21
N VAL A 581 5.69 -22.68 1.11
CA VAL A 581 4.50 -22.54 1.95
C VAL A 581 4.75 -21.26 2.74
N CYS A 582 3.93 -20.22 2.51
CA CYS A 582 4.01 -19.03 3.35
C CYS A 582 3.73 -19.45 4.80
N VAL A 583 4.80 -19.53 5.60
CA VAL A 583 4.73 -19.72 7.03
C VAL A 583 4.93 -18.33 7.62
N PRO A 584 3.86 -17.65 8.07
CA PRO A 584 3.98 -16.34 8.69
C PRO A 584 4.98 -16.45 9.82
N SER A 585 6.08 -15.70 9.70
CA SER A 585 7.13 -15.80 10.69
C SER A 585 6.57 -15.25 12.00
N SER A 586 6.50 -16.08 13.05
CA SER A 586 6.41 -15.60 14.42
C SER A 586 7.78 -15.05 14.83
N ARG A 587 8.30 -14.07 14.10
CA ARG A 587 9.53 -13.36 14.48
C ARG A 587 9.20 -12.46 15.67
N GLN A 588 9.18 -13.04 16.86
CA GLN A 588 9.87 -12.39 17.97
C GLN A 588 11.32 -12.27 17.52
N ALA A 589 11.87 -11.06 17.51
CA ALA A 589 13.24 -10.76 17.11
C ALA A 589 14.24 -11.77 17.71
N ASN A 590 14.55 -12.81 16.93
CA ASN A 590 15.56 -13.79 17.27
C ASN A 590 16.84 -13.31 16.58
N ALA A 591 17.68 -12.62 17.35
CA ALA A 591 19.04 -12.26 16.97
C ALA A 591 19.90 -13.54 16.82
N SER A 592 19.69 -14.30 15.77
CA SER A 592 20.46 -15.51 15.44
C SER A 592 20.19 -15.90 13.99
N ASN A 593 20.93 -15.31 13.04
CA ASN A 593 21.49 -15.94 11.84
C ASN A 593 21.98 -14.86 10.86
N ILE A 594 23.25 -14.46 10.98
CA ILE A 594 23.95 -13.66 9.97
C ILE A 594 24.64 -14.64 9.00
N PRO A 595 24.40 -14.57 7.68
CA PRO A 595 25.11 -15.39 6.69
C PRO A 595 26.59 -14.98 6.58
N GLU A 596 27.47 -15.97 6.39
CA GLU A 596 28.91 -15.76 6.15
C GLU A 596 29.15 -15.02 4.83
N ILE A 597 29.65 -13.78 4.89
CA ILE A 597 30.28 -13.10 3.76
C ILE A 597 31.81 -13.20 3.89
N THR A 598 32.42 -13.73 2.84
CA THR A 598 33.86 -13.94 2.65
C THR A 598 34.65 -12.63 2.73
N LYS A 599 35.51 -12.54 3.75
CA LYS A 599 36.41 -11.41 4.01
C LYS A 599 37.52 -11.28 2.97
N GLU A 600 37.55 -10.15 2.28
CA GLU A 600 38.82 -9.46 2.05
C GLU A 600 39.31 -8.82 3.35
N THR A 601 40.61 -8.92 3.58
CA THR A 601 41.33 -8.71 4.84
C THR A 601 41.19 -7.29 5.42
N ILE A 602 40.21 -7.09 6.29
CA ILE A 602 40.22 -6.05 7.32
C ILE A 602 40.86 -6.68 8.57
N GLU A 603 41.88 -6.03 9.15
CA GLU A 603 42.47 -6.47 10.42
C GLU A 603 41.38 -6.47 11.50
N ASN A 604 40.85 -7.66 11.77
CA ASN A 604 39.76 -7.93 12.69
C ASN A 604 40.21 -7.64 14.14
N THR A 605 40.15 -6.35 14.53
CA THR A 605 40.39 -5.92 15.90
C THR A 605 39.16 -6.26 16.75
N SER A 606 39.34 -7.04 17.81
CA SER A 606 38.24 -7.41 18.71
C SER A 606 38.59 -7.17 20.18
N LEU A 607 37.58 -6.85 20.99
CA LEU A 607 37.72 -6.70 22.44
C LEU A 607 37.47 -8.05 23.14
N ASN A 608 38.51 -8.60 23.77
CA ASN A 608 38.42 -9.79 24.60
C ASN A 608 38.22 -9.42 26.07
N ILE A 609 37.24 -10.04 26.72
CA ILE A 609 36.96 -9.89 28.15
C ILE A 609 37.14 -11.24 28.83
N PHE A 610 38.11 -11.36 29.74
CA PHE A 610 38.40 -12.63 30.41
C PHE A 610 39.00 -12.48 31.82
N PRO A 611 38.71 -13.40 32.75
CA PRO A 611 37.64 -14.41 32.65
C PRO A 611 36.27 -13.73 32.63
N ASN A 612 35.32 -14.29 31.88
CA ASN A 612 33.96 -13.78 31.79
C ASN A 612 33.01 -14.97 31.53
N PRO A 613 32.21 -15.41 32.51
CA PRO A 613 31.92 -14.76 33.80
C PRO A 613 33.10 -14.70 34.79
N SER A 614 33.06 -13.76 35.75
CA SER A 614 34.06 -13.62 36.83
C SER A 614 33.44 -13.14 38.14
N SER A 615 34.04 -13.49 39.28
CA SER A 615 33.62 -13.02 40.60
C SER A 615 34.45 -11.85 41.13
N ASN A 616 35.70 -11.68 40.67
CA ASN A 616 36.67 -10.82 41.36
C ASN A 616 37.28 -9.75 40.43
N PHE A 617 37.86 -10.18 39.31
CA PHE A 617 38.51 -9.29 38.34
C PHE A 617 38.23 -9.74 36.91
N ILE A 618 38.21 -8.79 35.98
CA ILE A 618 38.16 -9.06 34.53
C ILE A 618 39.30 -8.31 33.83
N SER A 619 39.81 -8.87 32.74
CA SER A 619 40.76 -8.20 31.86
C SER A 619 40.09 -7.88 30.53
N LEU A 620 40.22 -6.63 30.09
CA LEU A 620 39.77 -6.13 28.79
C LEU A 620 41.01 -5.95 27.91
N GLN A 621 41.08 -6.65 26.77
CA GLN A 621 42.23 -6.66 25.87
C GLN A 621 41.80 -6.50 24.42
N LEU A 622 42.48 -5.61 23.67
CA LEU A 622 42.32 -5.54 22.21
C LEU A 622 43.19 -6.63 21.54
N SER A 623 42.55 -7.48 20.74
CA SER A 623 43.20 -8.50 19.91
C SER A 623 43.51 -7.95 18.53
N ASN A 624 44.64 -8.35 17.96
CA ASN A 624 45.04 -8.03 16.59
C ASN A 624 45.07 -6.52 16.24
N SER A 625 45.23 -5.64 17.24
CA SER A 625 45.39 -4.20 17.05
C SER A 625 46.71 -3.69 17.61
N SER A 626 47.29 -2.69 16.93
CA SER A 626 48.39 -1.88 17.46
C SER A 626 47.92 -0.74 18.36
N ASP A 627 46.60 -0.50 18.43
CA ASP A 627 46.00 0.56 19.22
C ASP A 627 46.01 0.24 20.73
N LEU A 628 45.88 1.29 21.53
CA LEU A 628 46.02 1.27 22.98
C LEU A 628 44.72 1.76 23.64
N ILE A 629 44.30 1.11 24.71
CA ILE A 629 43.12 1.51 25.47
C ILE A 629 43.45 2.79 26.24
N VAL A 630 42.62 3.82 26.12
CA VAL A 630 42.74 5.10 26.84
C VAL A 630 41.84 5.12 28.07
N SER A 631 40.59 4.69 27.92
CA SER A 631 39.64 4.61 29.04
C SER A 631 38.64 3.48 28.85
N VAL A 632 38.04 3.07 29.95
CA VAL A 632 36.93 2.12 29.99
C VAL A 632 35.81 2.70 30.82
N GLU A 633 34.61 2.75 30.26
CA GLU A 633 33.37 3.12 30.92
C GLU A 633 32.56 1.86 31.19
N ILE A 634 32.01 1.72 32.40
CA ILE A 634 31.20 0.57 32.80
C ILE A 634 29.77 1.05 33.05
N TYR A 635 28.80 0.37 32.47
CA TYR A 635 27.38 0.66 32.60
C TYR A 635 26.62 -0.52 33.21
N THR A 636 25.55 -0.23 33.95
CA THR A 636 24.52 -1.24 34.26
C THR A 636 23.75 -1.58 32.98
N ILE A 637 23.02 -2.72 32.98
CA ILE A 637 22.19 -3.11 31.84
C ILE A 637 21.07 -2.11 31.49
N GLN A 638 20.70 -1.23 32.45
CA GLN A 638 19.76 -0.12 32.24
C GLN A 638 20.43 1.16 31.70
N GLY A 639 21.72 1.11 31.32
CA GLY A 639 22.45 2.25 30.73
C GLY A 639 23.02 3.26 31.73
N ASN A 640 22.96 3.00 33.04
CA ASN A 640 23.53 3.91 34.04
C ASN A 640 25.04 3.73 34.15
N LEU A 641 25.80 4.83 34.05
CA LEU A 641 27.26 4.82 34.22
C LEU A 641 27.64 4.49 35.67
N LEU A 642 28.40 3.42 35.86
CA LEU A 642 28.80 2.88 37.15
C LEU A 642 30.25 3.21 37.50
N SER A 643 31.16 3.23 36.53
CA SER A 643 32.57 3.57 36.75
C SER A 643 33.26 4.01 35.46
N VAL A 644 34.30 4.85 35.60
CA VAL A 644 35.21 5.23 34.52
C VAL A 644 36.63 4.92 34.98
N ILE A 645 37.36 4.15 34.17
CA ILE A 645 38.70 3.68 34.47
C ILE A 645 39.65 4.23 33.41
N ASN A 646 40.50 5.16 33.82
CA ASN A 646 41.48 5.78 32.94
C ASN A 646 42.77 4.94 32.90
N ASN A 647 43.27 4.68 31.69
CA ASN A 647 44.50 3.93 31.47
C ASN A 647 45.67 4.90 31.25
N GLU A 648 46.18 5.49 32.33
CA GLU A 648 47.22 6.54 32.28
C GLU A 648 48.53 6.10 31.59
N LYS A 649 48.76 4.78 31.47
CA LYS A 649 49.94 4.21 30.79
C LYS A 649 49.64 3.70 29.37
N SER A 650 48.41 3.89 28.87
CA SER A 650 47.92 3.44 27.55
C SER A 650 48.35 2.00 27.23
N LYS A 651 47.98 1.04 28.08
CA LYS A 651 48.27 -0.39 27.86
C LYS A 651 47.22 -1.04 26.94
N LYS A 652 47.61 -2.12 26.22
CA LYS A 652 46.70 -2.95 25.42
C LYS A 652 45.69 -3.78 26.23
N THR A 653 46.00 -4.00 27.50
CA THR A 653 45.16 -4.76 28.43
C THR A 653 44.96 -3.95 29.70
N ILE A 654 43.72 -3.89 30.18
CA ILE A 654 43.35 -3.26 31.44
C ILE A 654 42.57 -4.23 32.31
N SER A 655 42.90 -4.27 33.61
CA SER A 655 42.21 -5.12 34.59
C SER A 655 41.23 -4.27 35.38
N VAL A 656 40.02 -4.78 35.58
CA VAL A 656 38.94 -4.13 36.32
C VAL A 656 38.57 -4.98 37.52
N ASP A 657 38.59 -4.37 38.71
CA ASP A 657 38.11 -4.99 39.96
C ASP A 657 36.59 -4.90 40.03
N ILE A 658 35.93 -6.05 40.15
CA ILE A 658 34.48 -6.18 40.20
C ILE A 658 33.99 -6.79 41.52
N ASN A 659 34.85 -6.94 42.54
CA ASN A 659 34.50 -7.60 43.81
C ASN A 659 33.28 -6.96 44.50
N ASN A 660 33.16 -5.63 44.40
CA ASN A 660 32.09 -4.86 45.04
C ASN A 660 30.82 -4.71 44.19
N TRP A 661 30.79 -5.30 42.99
CA TRP A 661 29.61 -5.25 42.12
C TRP A 661 28.62 -6.34 42.52
N ARG A 662 27.33 -6.06 42.36
CA ARG A 662 26.29 -7.09 42.55
C ARG A 662 26.38 -8.11 41.41
N SER A 663 26.00 -9.35 41.68
CA SER A 663 25.86 -10.36 40.63
C SER A 663 24.88 -9.86 39.56
N GLY A 664 25.26 -9.98 38.29
CA GLY A 664 24.49 -9.39 37.19
C GLY A 664 25.31 -9.15 35.92
N ILE A 665 24.66 -8.54 34.93
CA ILE A 665 25.25 -8.20 33.63
C ILE A 665 25.56 -6.70 33.59
N TYR A 666 26.77 -6.39 33.12
CA TYR A 666 27.27 -5.03 32.92
C TYR A 666 27.79 -4.88 31.48
N ILE A 667 27.87 -3.65 31.00
CA ILE A 667 28.40 -3.32 29.67
C ILE A 667 29.66 -2.49 29.86
N SER A 668 30.78 -2.91 29.26
CA SER A 668 31.97 -2.07 29.13
C SER A 668 31.96 -1.37 27.78
N LYS A 669 32.30 -0.08 27.76
CA LYS A 669 32.67 0.68 26.57
C LYS A 669 34.15 1.06 26.70
N VAL A 670 34.97 0.57 25.79
CA VAL A 670 36.42 0.77 25.75
C VAL A 670 36.72 1.80 24.67
N ILE A 671 37.41 2.86 25.04
CA ILE A 671 37.80 3.95 24.13
C ILE A 671 39.31 3.84 23.88
N THR A 672 39.71 3.82 22.62
CA THR A 672 41.12 3.67 22.22
C THR A 672 41.78 5.01 21.91
N LYS A 673 43.10 4.99 21.66
CA LYS A 673 43.87 6.18 21.33
C LYS A 673 43.51 6.75 19.95
N ARG A 674 43.03 5.93 19.02
CA ARG A 674 42.48 6.39 17.73
C ARG A 674 41.01 6.83 17.81
N ASN A 675 40.44 6.91 19.02
CA ASN A 675 39.05 7.26 19.27
C ASN A 675 38.05 6.23 18.71
N GLU A 676 38.49 4.97 18.52
CA GLU A 676 37.61 3.84 18.24
C GLU A 676 36.96 3.38 19.55
N THR A 677 35.74 2.85 19.44
CA THR A 677 34.99 2.37 20.60
C THR A 677 34.61 0.91 20.45
N PHE A 678 34.92 0.12 21.47
CA PHE A 678 34.55 -1.30 21.53
C PHE A 678 33.63 -1.53 22.72
N THR A 679 32.52 -2.23 22.53
CA THR A 679 31.63 -2.63 23.61
C THR A 679 31.80 -4.10 23.96
N GLY A 680 31.52 -4.46 25.21
CA GLY A 680 31.56 -5.85 25.61
C GLY A 680 30.76 -6.14 26.86
N LYS A 681 30.20 -7.34 26.92
CA LYS A 681 29.38 -7.82 28.03
C LYS A 681 30.27 -8.32 29.16
N ILE A 682 29.99 -7.92 30.39
CA ILE A 682 30.63 -8.44 31.62
C ILE A 682 29.56 -9.17 32.43
N VAL A 683 29.88 -10.39 32.87
CA VAL A 683 29.01 -11.20 33.73
C VAL A 683 29.68 -11.35 35.10
N LYS A 684 29.14 -10.66 36.11
CA LYS A 684 29.53 -10.82 37.51
C LYS A 684 28.75 -11.98 38.11
N GLN A 685 29.48 -12.99 38.59
CA GLN A 685 28.92 -14.11 39.37
C GLN A 685 28.69 -13.71 40.82
#